data_AF-A0A9Y2NCQ2-F1
#
_entry.id   AF-A0A9Y2NCQ2-F1
#
_cell.length_a   1.000
_cell.length_b   1.000
_cell.length_c   1.000
_cell.angle_alpha   90.00
_cell.angle_beta   90.00
_cell.angle_gamma   90.00
#
_symmetry.space_group_name_H-M   'P 1'
#
loop_
_entity.id
_entity.type
_entity.pdbx_description
1 polymer ?
#
loop_
_entity_poly.entity_id
_entity_poly.type
_entity_poly.pdbx_seq_one_letter_code
_entity_poly.pdbx_strand_id
1 'polypeptide(L)'
;MTDFRVWIGPEPFDPAEVRVPEALASATRATLVQFRASLNEPDVARLKAAYGVRLDRFVPNFSFLERLDDETAARLRADFLVRTSVPLDPALKLASWIPAGATPLDLIATLFDDADSAAVGAALSALGARNVVLTDNRAFGGSQYADFTLDDRAKLPLVAAIDEVVLVEPVPEREVTDVPAAQVFQSGVAGLNTTPIWDHELHGEGQIIGLIDKGHLDLNHCFFNDPDHANAGENHRKVLGMFDQNFPDVTEHFMFVAGILAGNSLDKNGTHEHRGGAWAAKLVCRSLDDLFPPIGLKMEGILQRGKELGAAIHTNSWGGVIPLYNTDAVGADKFSFENEEHVVIAAAANTTDRGTGNGAPGIAKNVLCVAASQGPPDQMKFGSGKPGPTADGRRKPDLMAVGNGIQSASLKRNSTALYCDTGPYFKNPELAATSWATPNAAAAAALVRQYFVEGWYPHGEKRADRRMTPSGALIRAVLLNSTTNMTGIAGYPSDVEGWGQIQLDRTLVFKEGRRRRLLVNDVRNSAGLTLHTSTSQRFFVGDDHEQLKITLVWTDPPAAESATQPTKNVLKLEARDALGIRYLGNDFDTTAGVSREGAPGTPDLLNNVQMIVVDRPFTGPWTITVSGTVVFGKQGYALVVTGA
;
A
#
# COMPACT_ATOMS: atom_id res chain seq x y z
N MET A 1 6.96 -8.74 31.77
CA MET A 1 7.01 -7.30 32.12
C MET A 1 6.65 -6.53 30.87
N THR A 2 6.06 -5.34 30.97
CA THR A 2 5.85 -4.46 29.81
C THR A 2 7.20 -3.94 29.33
N ASP A 3 7.49 -4.05 28.03
CA ASP A 3 8.64 -3.37 27.45
C ASP A 3 8.29 -1.89 27.20
N PHE A 4 9.17 -0.99 27.63
CA PHE A 4 9.00 0.45 27.48
C PHE A 4 10.11 1.08 26.63
N ARG A 5 10.98 0.27 26.01
CA ARG A 5 11.99 0.78 25.10
C ARG A 5 11.35 1.27 23.81
N VAL A 6 11.73 2.46 23.36
CA VAL A 6 11.29 3.04 22.09
C VAL A 6 12.33 2.81 21.02
N TRP A 7 11.90 2.94 19.77
CA TRP A 7 12.77 2.93 18.59
C TRP A 7 12.54 4.22 17.80
N ILE A 8 13.49 5.15 17.90
CA ILE A 8 13.56 6.38 17.09
C ILE A 8 15.03 6.57 16.65
N GLY A 9 15.63 5.52 16.10
CA GLY A 9 17.08 5.49 15.86
C GLY A 9 17.59 4.07 15.57
N PRO A 10 18.92 3.88 15.53
CA PRO A 10 19.53 2.60 15.18
C PRO A 10 19.37 1.51 16.25
N GLU A 11 19.16 1.88 17.52
CA GLU A 11 19.09 0.97 18.67
C GLU A 11 17.92 1.36 19.60
N PRO A 12 17.32 0.40 20.33
CA PRO A 12 16.24 0.68 21.26
C PRO A 12 16.74 1.22 22.60
N PHE A 13 16.09 2.25 23.13
CA PHE A 13 16.42 2.85 24.43
C PHE A 13 15.17 3.04 25.31
N ASP A 14 15.34 3.04 26.63
CA ASP A 14 14.27 3.40 27.56
C ASP A 14 14.27 4.93 27.83
N PRO A 15 13.19 5.67 27.50
CA PRO A 15 13.14 7.13 27.70
C PRO A 15 13.17 7.60 29.18
N ALA A 16 13.11 6.69 30.15
CA ALA A 16 13.28 7.00 31.57
C ALA A 16 14.74 6.81 32.05
N GLU A 17 15.58 6.13 31.27
CA GLU A 17 16.98 5.85 31.60
C GLU A 17 17.97 6.79 30.87
N VAL A 18 17.57 7.36 29.73
CA VAL A 18 18.38 8.33 28.98
C VAL A 18 18.55 9.65 29.75
N ARG A 19 19.81 10.06 29.91
CA ARG A 19 20.19 11.39 30.40
C ARG A 19 20.51 12.31 29.22
N VAL A 20 19.57 13.17 28.86
CA VAL A 20 19.81 14.27 27.91
C VAL A 20 20.74 15.30 28.57
N PRO A 21 21.85 15.72 27.94
CA PRO A 21 22.68 16.82 28.42
C PRO A 21 21.89 18.12 28.55
N GLU A 22 22.15 18.90 29.60
CA GLU A 22 21.40 20.13 29.93
C GLU A 22 21.40 21.14 28.78
N ALA A 23 22.53 21.29 28.08
CA ALA A 23 22.68 22.15 26.90
C ALA A 23 21.93 21.66 25.64
N LEU A 24 21.53 20.38 25.58
CA LEU A 24 20.62 19.85 24.55
C LEU A 24 19.17 19.97 24.99
N ALA A 25 18.88 19.74 26.28
CA ALA A 25 17.55 19.93 26.85
C ALA A 25 17.03 21.36 26.67
N SER A 26 17.89 22.37 26.82
CA SER A 26 17.55 23.78 26.58
C SER A 26 17.54 24.21 25.11
N ALA A 27 17.76 23.30 24.16
CA ALA A 27 17.95 23.60 22.73
C ALA A 27 16.92 22.93 21.81
N THR A 28 15.97 22.16 22.36
CA THR A 28 14.95 21.43 21.58
C THR A 28 13.62 21.41 22.33
N ARG A 29 12.55 21.79 21.64
CA ARG A 29 11.16 21.69 22.08
C ARG A 29 10.55 20.32 21.77
N ALA A 30 11.14 19.61 20.80
CA ALA A 30 10.78 18.24 20.48
C ALA A 30 10.93 17.35 21.72
N THR A 31 9.81 16.87 22.26
CA THR A 31 9.72 16.14 23.52
C THR A 31 9.07 14.78 23.28
N LEU A 32 9.79 13.71 23.61
CA LEU A 32 9.23 12.36 23.64
C LEU A 32 8.45 12.17 24.94
N VAL A 33 7.14 12.00 24.83
CA VAL A 33 6.23 11.74 25.96
C VAL A 33 5.81 10.28 25.92
N GLN A 34 6.10 9.52 26.99
CA GLN A 34 5.70 8.12 27.11
C GLN A 34 4.68 7.94 28.23
N PHE A 35 3.62 7.21 27.95
CA PHE A 35 2.54 6.88 28.89
C PHE A 35 2.72 5.49 29.50
N ARG A 36 2.08 5.24 30.65
CA ARG A 36 2.19 3.99 31.41
C ARG A 36 1.42 2.82 30.78
N ALA A 37 0.45 3.14 29.92
CA ALA A 37 -0.41 2.22 29.18
C ALA A 37 -0.99 2.94 27.95
N SER A 38 -1.78 2.23 27.14
CA SER A 38 -2.55 2.83 26.05
C SER A 38 -3.60 3.82 26.57
N LEU A 39 -3.77 4.94 25.87
CA LEU A 39 -4.75 5.98 26.20
C LEU A 39 -6.12 5.67 25.57
N ASN A 40 -7.19 5.89 26.33
CA ASN A 40 -8.57 5.87 25.82
C ASN A 40 -9.00 7.28 25.33
N GLU A 41 -10.14 7.37 24.64
CA GLU A 41 -10.66 8.64 24.10
C GLU A 41 -10.85 9.74 25.17
N PRO A 42 -11.46 9.47 26.35
CA PRO A 42 -11.49 10.42 27.47
C PRO A 42 -10.10 10.92 27.92
N ASP A 43 -9.12 10.04 28.06
CA ASP A 43 -7.77 10.41 28.48
C ASP A 43 -7.06 11.26 27.42
N VAL A 44 -7.18 10.90 26.14
CA VAL A 44 -6.68 11.72 25.02
C VAL A 44 -7.32 13.11 25.07
N ALA A 45 -8.65 13.19 25.14
CA ALA A 45 -9.36 14.48 25.19
C ALA A 45 -8.95 15.35 26.39
N ARG A 46 -8.80 14.73 27.57
CA ARG A 46 -8.31 15.40 28.79
C ARG A 46 -6.89 15.94 28.61
N LEU A 47 -5.97 15.13 28.08
CA LEU A 47 -4.57 15.52 27.88
C LEU A 47 -4.46 16.68 26.89
N LYS A 48 -5.16 16.62 25.75
CA LYS A 48 -5.19 17.74 24.77
C LYS A 48 -5.73 19.03 25.42
N ALA A 49 -6.80 18.95 26.20
CA ALA A 49 -7.40 20.12 26.85
C ALA A 49 -6.55 20.71 28.00
N ALA A 50 -5.80 19.88 28.73
CA ALA A 50 -5.03 20.32 29.91
C ALA A 50 -3.58 20.74 29.61
N TYR A 51 -3.00 20.24 28.52
CA TYR A 51 -1.58 20.42 28.18
C TYR A 51 -1.32 20.87 26.74
N GLY A 52 -2.34 20.99 25.87
CA GLY A 52 -2.16 21.40 24.47
C GLY A 52 -1.49 20.37 23.56
N VAL A 53 -1.14 19.19 24.07
CA VAL A 53 -0.53 18.07 23.33
C VAL A 53 -1.38 17.64 22.13
N ARG A 54 -0.72 17.17 21.07
CA ARG A 54 -1.37 16.77 19.82
C ARG A 54 -1.69 15.28 19.75
N LEU A 55 -0.87 14.41 20.33
CA LEU A 55 -1.05 12.94 20.40
C LEU A 55 -1.37 12.29 19.04
N ASP A 56 -0.70 12.75 17.97
CA ASP A 56 -0.84 12.26 16.60
C ASP A 56 0.42 11.53 16.10
N ARG A 57 1.61 12.06 16.37
CA ARG A 57 2.91 11.44 16.05
C ARG A 57 3.25 10.31 17.03
N PHE A 58 2.56 9.18 16.90
CA PHE A 58 2.73 7.98 17.74
C PHE A 58 4.05 7.26 17.48
N VAL A 59 4.81 7.03 18.56
CA VAL A 59 6.02 6.22 18.64
C VAL A 59 5.68 4.92 19.39
N PRO A 60 6.23 3.75 18.99
CA PRO A 60 5.97 2.47 19.65
C PRO A 60 6.13 2.48 21.18
N ASN A 61 5.46 1.53 21.85
CA ASN A 61 5.41 1.40 23.32
C ASN A 61 4.90 2.66 24.03
N PHE A 62 3.64 3.01 23.72
CA PHE A 62 2.84 4.08 24.35
C PHE A 62 3.48 5.46 24.33
N SER A 63 4.23 5.78 23.28
CA SER A 63 4.99 7.03 23.19
C SER A 63 4.44 7.95 22.10
N PHE A 64 4.66 9.25 22.24
CA PHE A 64 4.28 10.28 21.27
C PHE A 64 5.36 11.35 21.22
N LEU A 65 5.64 11.86 20.01
CA LEU A 65 6.56 12.98 19.81
C LEU A 65 5.77 14.29 19.75
N GLU A 66 5.95 15.13 20.75
CA GLU A 66 5.28 16.43 20.90
C GLU A 66 6.28 17.59 20.68
N ARG A 67 5.80 18.82 20.44
CA ARG A 67 6.63 20.03 20.50
C ARG A 67 6.13 20.94 21.63
N LEU A 68 6.87 20.97 22.74
CA LEU A 68 6.43 21.58 24.01
C LEU A 68 7.35 22.72 24.44
N ASP A 69 6.90 23.54 25.39
CA ASP A 69 7.75 24.37 26.23
C ASP A 69 8.06 23.67 27.56
N ASP A 70 9.10 24.13 28.27
CA ASP A 70 9.57 23.51 29.52
C ASP A 70 8.50 23.44 30.61
N GLU A 71 7.65 24.47 30.74
CA GLU A 71 6.57 24.49 31.73
C GLU A 71 5.54 23.40 31.44
N THR A 72 5.11 23.32 30.18
CA THR A 72 4.15 22.31 29.71
C THR A 72 4.74 20.90 29.81
N ALA A 73 6.00 20.71 29.42
CA ALA A 73 6.69 19.42 29.52
C ALA A 73 6.86 18.96 30.97
N ALA A 74 7.17 19.87 31.90
CA ALA A 74 7.28 19.60 33.33
C ALA A 74 5.91 19.31 33.97
N ARG A 75 4.89 20.11 33.65
CA ARG A 75 3.49 19.89 34.10
C ARG A 75 2.93 18.56 33.60
N LEU A 76 3.24 18.18 32.36
CA LEU A 76 2.85 16.91 31.76
C LEU A 76 3.59 15.73 32.41
N ARG A 77 4.86 15.90 32.80
CA ARG A 77 5.63 14.87 33.54
C ARG A 77 5.02 14.50 34.90
N ALA A 78 4.25 15.41 35.49
CA ALA A 78 3.53 15.19 36.74
C ALA A 78 2.14 14.52 36.56
N ASP A 79 1.68 14.29 35.33
CA ASP A 79 0.42 13.60 35.07
C ASP A 79 0.53 12.10 35.41
N PHE A 80 -0.49 11.56 36.06
CA PHE A 80 -0.51 10.17 36.52
C PHE A 80 -0.44 9.14 35.38
N LEU A 81 -0.88 9.49 34.16
CA LEU A 81 -0.78 8.63 32.98
C LEU A 81 0.63 8.61 32.40
N VAL A 82 1.44 9.64 32.62
CA VAL A 82 2.78 9.78 32.04
C VAL A 82 3.79 8.94 32.81
N ARG A 83 4.57 8.13 32.08
CA ARG A 83 5.72 7.37 32.59
C ARG A 83 6.94 8.27 32.68
N THR A 84 7.21 9.02 31.61
CA THR A 84 8.31 9.99 31.49
C THR A 84 8.05 10.94 30.32
N SER A 85 8.61 12.15 30.38
CA SER A 85 8.75 13.07 29.24
C SER A 85 10.22 13.50 29.18
N VAL A 86 10.85 13.43 28.01
CA VAL A 86 12.26 13.83 27.81
C VAL A 86 12.43 14.59 26.50
N PRO A 87 13.30 15.62 26.45
CA PRO A 87 13.69 16.25 25.19
C PRO A 87 14.30 15.19 24.25
N LEU A 88 13.99 15.28 22.96
CA LEU A 88 14.52 14.37 21.93
C LEU A 88 15.95 14.78 21.56
N ASP A 89 16.91 13.88 21.77
CA ASP A 89 18.28 14.08 21.28
C ASP A 89 18.27 14.26 19.75
N PRO A 90 18.84 15.35 19.20
CA PRO A 90 18.90 15.56 17.76
C PRO A 90 19.50 14.40 16.96
N ALA A 91 20.40 13.59 17.52
CA ALA A 91 20.93 12.41 16.84
C ALA A 91 19.83 11.38 16.49
N LEU A 92 18.74 11.34 17.23
CA LEU A 92 17.56 10.48 16.99
C LEU A 92 16.65 11.02 15.85
N LYS A 93 16.81 12.29 15.46
CA LYS A 93 16.15 12.86 14.27
C LYS A 93 16.85 12.45 12.96
N LEU A 94 17.99 11.75 13.00
CA LEU A 94 18.67 11.25 11.80
C LEU A 94 18.25 9.79 11.51
N ALA A 95 17.69 9.55 10.33
CA ALA A 95 17.34 8.20 9.90
C ALA A 95 18.59 7.30 9.82
N SER A 96 18.51 6.10 10.40
CA SER A 96 19.66 5.17 10.47
C SER A 96 20.14 4.64 9.12
N TRP A 97 19.38 4.87 8.04
CA TRP A 97 19.68 4.47 6.67
C TRP A 97 20.35 5.56 5.79
N ILE A 98 20.72 6.73 6.33
CA ILE A 98 21.48 7.74 5.56
C ILE A 98 22.84 7.15 5.10
N PRO A 99 23.07 6.86 3.79
CA PRO A 99 24.11 5.93 3.33
C PRO A 99 25.52 6.29 3.81
N ALA A 100 26.25 5.32 4.39
CA ALA A 100 27.57 5.56 4.96
C ALA A 100 28.63 5.87 3.87
N GLY A 101 29.13 7.12 3.86
CA GLY A 101 30.23 7.55 3.00
C GLY A 101 29.86 8.25 1.69
N ALA A 102 28.56 8.38 1.36
CA ALA A 102 28.12 9.14 0.19
C ALA A 102 28.09 10.66 0.45
N THR A 103 28.54 11.43 -0.54
CA THR A 103 28.35 12.89 -0.72
C THR A 103 28.37 13.19 -2.23
N PRO A 104 27.49 14.04 -2.78
CA PRO A 104 26.36 14.70 -2.11
C PRO A 104 25.32 13.71 -1.55
N LEU A 105 24.54 14.18 -0.59
CA LEU A 105 23.37 13.49 -0.06
C LEU A 105 22.12 14.29 -0.45
N ASP A 106 21.22 13.70 -1.23
CA ASP A 106 19.87 14.23 -1.39
C ASP A 106 19.00 13.73 -0.23
N LEU A 107 18.40 14.67 0.50
CA LEU A 107 17.77 14.47 1.80
C LEU A 107 16.38 15.11 1.84
N ILE A 108 15.50 14.56 2.67
CA ILE A 108 14.21 15.12 3.05
C ILE A 108 14.22 15.35 4.55
N ALA A 109 13.94 16.58 4.99
CA ALA A 109 13.62 16.89 6.37
C ALA A 109 12.11 17.05 6.53
N THR A 110 11.48 16.13 7.25
CA THR A 110 10.09 16.29 7.71
C THR A 110 10.07 17.29 8.85
N LEU A 111 9.16 18.25 8.81
CA LEU A 111 9.06 19.35 9.75
C LEU A 111 7.80 19.25 10.62
N PHE A 112 7.84 19.85 11.80
CA PHE A 112 6.65 19.97 12.66
C PHE A 112 5.55 20.79 11.96
N ASP A 113 4.30 20.43 12.24
CA ASP A 113 3.11 21.08 11.70
C ASP A 113 3.03 22.58 11.97
N ASP A 114 3.68 23.07 13.03
CA ASP A 114 3.77 24.46 13.46
C ASP A 114 5.15 25.10 13.20
N ALA A 115 5.99 24.46 12.38
CA ALA A 115 7.27 25.00 11.94
C ALA A 115 7.11 26.19 10.97
N ASP A 116 8.03 27.17 11.06
CA ASP A 116 8.28 28.12 9.99
C ASP A 116 9.21 27.48 8.95
N SER A 117 8.62 26.92 7.90
CA SER A 117 9.35 26.26 6.82
C SER A 117 10.29 27.21 6.07
N ALA A 118 10.00 28.51 6.00
CA ALA A 118 10.89 29.50 5.37
C ALA A 118 12.14 29.76 6.23
N ALA A 119 11.98 29.85 7.55
CA ALA A 119 13.11 29.92 8.48
C ALA A 119 13.99 28.66 8.41
N VAL A 120 13.38 27.46 8.32
CA VAL A 120 14.12 26.21 8.11
C VAL A 120 14.88 26.22 6.79
N GLY A 121 14.25 26.66 5.69
CA GLY A 121 14.91 26.77 4.38
C GLY A 121 16.13 27.71 4.40
N ALA A 122 16.03 28.82 5.13
CA ALA A 122 17.15 29.72 5.37
C ALA A 122 18.26 29.09 6.23
N ALA A 123 17.91 28.34 7.28
CA ALA A 123 18.87 27.62 8.12
C ALA A 123 19.63 26.51 7.35
N LEU A 124 18.92 25.71 6.55
CA LEU A 124 19.50 24.73 5.64
C LEU A 124 20.48 25.39 4.65
N SER A 125 20.06 26.51 4.05
CA SER A 125 20.91 27.29 3.13
C SER A 125 22.15 27.87 3.82
N ALA A 126 22.04 28.32 5.08
CA ALA A 126 23.16 28.80 5.88
C ALA A 126 24.14 27.69 6.27
N LEU A 127 23.67 26.45 6.44
CA LEU A 127 24.52 25.26 6.55
C LEU A 127 25.16 24.88 5.19
N GLY A 128 24.81 25.55 4.08
CA GLY A 128 25.33 25.25 2.75
C GLY A 128 24.67 24.03 2.11
N ALA A 129 23.42 23.73 2.47
CA ALA A 129 22.57 22.93 1.61
C ALA A 129 22.20 23.72 0.35
N ARG A 130 22.01 23.01 -0.76
CA ARG A 130 21.56 23.55 -2.05
C ARG A 130 20.31 22.81 -2.51
N ASN A 131 19.68 23.28 -3.59
CA ASN A 131 18.41 22.74 -4.09
C ASN A 131 17.28 22.70 -3.04
N VAL A 132 17.34 23.58 -2.03
CA VAL A 132 16.39 23.61 -0.90
C VAL A 132 15.00 24.01 -1.43
N VAL A 133 14.04 23.09 -1.36
CA VAL A 133 12.65 23.30 -1.75
C VAL A 133 11.73 22.92 -0.60
N LEU A 134 10.74 23.76 -0.34
CA LEU A 134 9.84 23.68 0.79
C LEU A 134 8.44 23.28 0.31
N THR A 135 7.88 22.22 0.88
CA THR A 135 6.54 21.73 0.54
C THR A 135 5.65 21.71 1.78
N ASP A 136 4.43 22.22 1.66
CA ASP A 136 3.42 22.17 2.71
C ASP A 136 2.23 21.29 2.30
N ASN A 137 2.18 20.06 2.81
CA ASN A 137 1.08 19.13 2.54
C ASN A 137 -0.02 19.18 3.62
N ARG A 138 0.00 20.13 4.57
CA ARG A 138 -1.01 20.22 5.64
C ARG A 138 -2.44 20.36 5.10
N ALA A 139 -2.60 20.97 3.92
CA ALA A 139 -3.88 21.04 3.18
C ALA A 139 -4.42 19.65 2.75
N PHE A 140 -3.56 18.65 2.63
CA PHE A 140 -3.88 17.24 2.38
C PHE A 140 -3.67 16.37 3.65
N GLY A 141 -3.51 17.02 4.80
CA GLY A 141 -3.25 16.41 6.10
C GLY A 141 -1.87 15.76 6.27
N GLY A 142 -0.93 16.01 5.35
CA GLY A 142 0.48 15.62 5.48
C GLY A 142 1.30 16.63 6.31
N SER A 143 2.59 16.35 6.48
CA SER A 143 3.51 17.26 7.19
C SER A 143 3.93 18.47 6.31
N GLN A 144 4.72 19.38 6.89
CA GLN A 144 5.61 20.23 6.09
C GLN A 144 6.92 19.48 5.83
N TYR A 145 7.58 19.75 4.71
CA TYR A 145 8.83 19.11 4.30
C TYR A 145 9.81 20.14 3.72
N ALA A 146 11.11 19.89 3.91
CA ALA A 146 12.18 20.54 3.18
C ALA A 146 13.03 19.47 2.48
N ASP A 147 13.03 19.47 1.15
CA ASP A 147 13.85 18.60 0.30
C ASP A 147 15.13 19.38 -0.09
N PHE A 148 16.32 18.79 0.06
CA PHE A 148 17.59 19.50 -0.14
C PHE A 148 18.76 18.57 -0.45
N THR A 149 19.77 19.09 -1.16
CA THR A 149 21.06 18.41 -1.34
C THR A 149 22.10 18.96 -0.35
N LEU A 150 22.79 18.08 0.37
CA LEU A 150 23.88 18.42 1.29
C LEU A 150 25.22 17.86 0.77
N ASP A 151 26.15 18.75 0.43
CA ASP A 151 27.49 18.36 -0.06
C ASP A 151 28.45 17.94 1.06
N ASP A 152 28.22 18.37 2.31
CA ASP A 152 29.07 18.09 3.47
C ASP A 152 28.31 17.29 4.56
N ARG A 153 28.62 15.99 4.65
CA ARG A 153 28.04 15.07 5.63
C ARG A 153 28.30 15.50 7.08
N ALA A 154 29.40 16.21 7.39
CA ALA A 154 29.74 16.60 8.75
C ALA A 154 28.69 17.55 9.38
N LYS A 155 27.82 18.14 8.55
CA LYS A 155 26.74 19.04 8.97
C LYS A 155 25.40 18.34 9.26
N LEU A 156 25.26 17.04 9.01
CA LEU A 156 24.03 16.30 9.37
C LEU A 156 23.56 16.51 10.82
N PRO A 157 24.45 16.50 11.85
CA PRO A 157 24.03 16.80 13.23
C PRO A 157 23.51 18.22 13.41
N LEU A 158 23.99 19.18 12.62
CA LEU A 158 23.55 20.58 12.67
C LEU A 158 22.18 20.76 11.99
N VAL A 159 21.89 20.00 10.93
CA VAL A 159 20.57 19.95 10.30
C VAL A 159 19.55 19.34 11.26
N ALA A 160 19.91 18.24 11.93
CA ALA A 160 19.06 17.62 12.93
C ALA A 160 18.83 18.50 14.18
N ALA A 161 19.81 19.34 14.55
CA ALA A 161 19.68 20.29 15.66
C ALA A 161 18.74 21.48 15.40
N ILE A 162 18.15 21.61 14.20
CA ILE A 162 17.05 22.54 13.95
C ILE A 162 15.82 22.06 14.74
N ASP A 163 15.20 22.92 15.55
CA ASP A 163 14.08 22.54 16.42
C ASP A 163 12.89 22.02 15.61
N GLU A 164 12.53 22.76 14.55
CA GLU A 164 11.44 22.51 13.61
C GLU A 164 11.53 21.17 12.87
N VAL A 165 12.70 20.51 12.83
CA VAL A 165 12.88 19.23 12.14
C VAL A 165 12.41 18.07 13.03
N VAL A 166 11.57 17.20 12.49
CA VAL A 166 11.11 15.94 13.10
C VAL A 166 12.05 14.79 12.76
N LEU A 167 12.42 14.68 11.48
CA LEU A 167 13.21 13.58 10.91
C LEU A 167 13.98 14.09 9.69
N VAL A 168 15.22 13.62 9.50
CA VAL A 168 15.99 13.74 8.26
C VAL A 168 16.25 12.35 7.70
N GLU A 169 15.80 12.08 6.47
CA GLU A 169 16.03 10.82 5.76
C GLU A 169 16.57 11.07 4.34
N PRO A 170 17.27 10.10 3.69
CA PRO A 170 17.65 10.24 2.29
C PRO A 170 16.42 10.22 1.38
N VAL A 171 16.47 10.98 0.27
CA VAL A 171 15.46 10.88 -0.79
C VAL A 171 15.41 9.43 -1.28
N PRO A 172 14.24 8.76 -1.29
CA PRO A 172 14.17 7.35 -1.67
C PRO A 172 14.56 7.14 -3.14
N GLU A 173 15.57 6.29 -3.37
CA GLU A 173 15.95 5.76 -4.68
C GLU A 173 14.85 4.82 -5.19
N ARG A 174 14.37 5.02 -6.43
CA ARG A 174 13.18 4.36 -7.00
C ARG A 174 13.48 3.86 -8.42
N GLU A 175 13.28 2.57 -8.70
CA GLU A 175 13.61 1.90 -9.98
C GLU A 175 12.36 1.43 -10.78
N VAL A 176 12.52 1.18 -12.09
CA VAL A 176 11.49 1.32 -13.15
C VAL A 176 11.79 0.40 -14.40
N THR A 177 11.30 -0.87 -14.47
CA THR A 177 11.61 -1.92 -15.54
C THR A 177 10.57 -3.10 -15.66
N ASP A 178 10.63 -4.03 -16.66
CA ASP A 178 9.61 -4.58 -17.68
C ASP A 178 9.19 -6.14 -17.60
N VAL A 179 8.06 -6.83 -18.03
CA VAL A 179 6.88 -6.65 -19.00
C VAL A 179 5.57 -7.62 -18.78
N PRO A 180 4.46 -7.87 -19.61
CA PRO A 180 2.59 -8.31 -18.98
C PRO A 180 1.99 -9.56 -18.26
N ALA A 181 0.62 -9.66 -18.21
CA ALA A 181 -0.20 -10.84 -17.80
C ALA A 181 -1.61 -11.14 -18.43
N ALA A 182 -2.34 -10.17 -19.01
CA ALA A 182 -3.82 -9.98 -18.86
C ALA A 182 -4.85 -11.15 -18.86
N GLN A 183 -4.61 -12.30 -19.48
CA GLN A 183 -5.52 -13.48 -19.37
C GLN A 183 -5.38 -14.18 -18.00
N VAL A 184 -4.15 -14.26 -17.48
CA VAL A 184 -3.83 -15.11 -16.32
C VAL A 184 -4.53 -14.68 -15.04
N PHE A 185 -4.68 -13.37 -14.79
CA PHE A 185 -5.30 -12.91 -13.54
C PHE A 185 -6.78 -13.27 -13.43
N GLN A 186 -7.42 -13.70 -14.54
CA GLN A 186 -8.83 -14.08 -14.56
C GLN A 186 -9.05 -15.54 -14.16
N SER A 187 -8.28 -16.47 -14.76
CA SER A 187 -8.52 -17.93 -14.67
C SER A 187 -7.27 -18.78 -14.38
N GLY A 188 -6.10 -18.15 -14.17
CA GLY A 188 -4.82 -18.85 -13.98
C GLY A 188 -4.25 -19.55 -15.22
N VAL A 189 -4.96 -19.53 -16.35
CA VAL A 189 -4.60 -20.22 -17.60
C VAL A 189 -4.68 -19.24 -18.76
N ALA A 190 -3.72 -19.32 -19.69
CA ALA A 190 -3.72 -18.54 -20.94
C ALA A 190 -3.96 -19.45 -22.16
N GLY A 191 -4.43 -18.87 -23.26
CA GLY A 191 -4.54 -19.55 -24.56
C GLY A 191 -5.81 -20.40 -24.78
N LEU A 192 -6.70 -20.50 -23.80
CA LEU A 192 -7.99 -21.21 -23.94
C LEU A 192 -9.20 -20.31 -24.25
N ASN A 193 -8.98 -19.01 -24.48
CA ASN A 193 -10.03 -17.96 -24.42
C ASN A 193 -10.83 -17.97 -23.10
N THR A 194 -10.24 -18.47 -22.01
CA THR A 194 -10.85 -18.49 -20.68
C THR A 194 -10.67 -17.13 -20.02
N THR A 195 -11.51 -16.17 -20.41
CA THR A 195 -11.57 -14.81 -19.85
C THR A 195 -12.85 -14.62 -19.02
N PRO A 196 -13.12 -15.47 -18.01
CA PRO A 196 -14.44 -15.60 -17.37
C PRO A 196 -14.95 -14.33 -16.67
N ILE A 197 -14.09 -13.32 -16.49
CA ILE A 197 -14.48 -12.02 -15.92
C ILE A 197 -14.96 -11.09 -17.05
N TRP A 198 -14.21 -10.99 -18.14
CA TRP A 198 -14.63 -10.30 -19.37
C TRP A 198 -15.89 -10.93 -20.00
N ASP A 199 -15.99 -12.27 -19.98
CA ASP A 199 -17.13 -13.02 -20.49
C ASP A 199 -18.45 -12.70 -19.74
N HIS A 200 -18.35 -12.05 -18.57
CA HIS A 200 -19.47 -11.52 -17.77
C HIS A 200 -19.56 -9.98 -17.79
N GLU A 201 -19.17 -9.33 -18.89
CA GLU A 201 -19.24 -7.85 -19.09
C GLU A 201 -18.36 -7.00 -18.16
N LEU A 202 -17.38 -7.59 -17.44
CA LEU A 202 -16.54 -6.86 -16.50
C LEU A 202 -15.19 -6.51 -17.12
N HIS A 203 -15.08 -5.36 -17.81
CA HIS A 203 -13.87 -4.93 -18.52
C HIS A 203 -13.24 -3.64 -17.98
N GLY A 204 -13.77 -3.08 -16.89
CA GLY A 204 -13.40 -1.80 -16.31
C GLY A 204 -14.41 -0.67 -16.55
N GLU A 205 -15.60 -0.96 -17.08
CA GLU A 205 -16.64 0.04 -17.34
C GLU A 205 -16.97 0.84 -16.07
N GLY A 206 -17.03 2.17 -16.20
CA GLY A 206 -17.28 3.09 -15.09
C GLY A 206 -16.16 3.16 -14.03
N GLN A 207 -15.03 2.48 -14.23
CA GLN A 207 -13.88 2.56 -13.33
C GLN A 207 -12.90 3.64 -13.79
N ILE A 208 -12.32 4.34 -12.82
CA ILE A 208 -11.26 5.34 -13.04
C ILE A 208 -10.05 4.92 -12.22
N ILE A 209 -8.89 4.84 -12.87
CA ILE A 209 -7.64 4.37 -12.27
C ILE A 209 -6.58 5.48 -12.32
N GLY A 210 -6.03 5.82 -11.16
CA GLY A 210 -4.88 6.70 -11.03
C GLY A 210 -3.60 5.93 -11.37
N LEU A 211 -2.86 6.39 -12.37
CA LEU A 211 -1.57 5.85 -12.77
C LEU A 211 -0.49 6.89 -12.46
N ILE A 212 0.39 6.54 -11.53
CA ILE A 212 1.58 7.32 -11.16
C ILE A 212 2.80 6.55 -11.66
N ASP A 213 3.47 7.09 -12.65
CA ASP A 213 4.60 6.47 -13.35
C ASP A 213 5.55 7.55 -13.90
N LYS A 214 6.75 7.22 -14.39
CA LYS A 214 7.79 8.22 -14.69
C LYS A 214 7.54 8.97 -16.00
N GLY A 215 7.63 10.30 -15.98
CA GLY A 215 7.27 11.17 -17.10
C GLY A 215 5.78 11.14 -17.39
N HIS A 216 5.37 11.11 -18.66
CA HIS A 216 3.95 11.11 -19.03
C HIS A 216 3.59 10.19 -20.21
N LEU A 217 2.27 10.12 -20.49
CA LEU A 217 1.63 9.26 -21.48
C LEU A 217 1.52 9.91 -22.87
N ASP A 218 1.72 9.16 -23.95
CA ASP A 218 1.43 9.65 -25.31
C ASP A 218 -0.06 9.51 -25.66
N LEU A 219 -0.74 10.64 -25.84
CA LEU A 219 -2.12 10.67 -26.37
C LEU A 219 -2.19 10.44 -27.88
N ASN A 220 -1.07 10.26 -28.59
CA ASN A 220 -1.05 9.88 -30.01
C ASN A 220 -1.01 8.35 -30.23
N HIS A 221 -0.80 7.55 -29.18
CA HIS A 221 -0.98 6.09 -29.29
C HIS A 221 -2.47 5.75 -29.33
N CYS A 222 -2.89 4.92 -30.29
CA CYS A 222 -4.30 4.64 -30.55
C CYS A 222 -5.03 3.89 -29.42
N PHE A 223 -4.30 3.35 -28.43
CA PHE A 223 -4.89 2.85 -27.18
C PHE A 223 -5.45 3.96 -26.27
N PHE A 224 -5.01 5.21 -26.45
CA PHE A 224 -5.37 6.37 -25.61
C PHE A 224 -5.98 7.53 -26.41
N ASN A 225 -5.49 7.76 -27.63
CA ASN A 225 -5.91 8.84 -28.54
C ASN A 225 -7.42 8.98 -28.69
N ASP A 226 -7.96 10.18 -28.54
CA ASP A 226 -9.36 10.52 -28.80
C ASP A 226 -9.44 11.50 -29.99
N PRO A 227 -10.06 11.10 -31.13
CA PRO A 227 -10.22 11.97 -32.30
C PRO A 227 -11.08 13.21 -32.05
N ASP A 228 -12.01 13.15 -31.09
CA ASP A 228 -12.90 14.26 -30.74
C ASP A 228 -12.27 15.19 -29.68
N HIS A 229 -11.28 14.70 -28.92
CA HIS A 229 -10.61 15.42 -27.84
C HIS A 229 -9.09 15.21 -27.87
N ALA A 230 -8.32 16.12 -28.47
CA ALA A 230 -6.86 15.97 -28.57
C ALA A 230 -6.11 16.03 -27.21
N ASN A 231 -6.76 16.50 -26.14
CA ASN A 231 -6.18 16.65 -24.80
C ASN A 231 -7.01 15.87 -23.76
N ALA A 232 -6.35 15.37 -22.70
CA ALA A 232 -7.03 14.72 -21.57
C ALA A 232 -8.04 15.67 -20.88
N GLY A 233 -9.15 15.11 -20.40
CA GLY A 233 -10.25 15.86 -19.77
C GLY A 233 -11.50 15.02 -19.58
N GLU A 234 -12.55 15.58 -18.95
CA GLU A 234 -13.78 14.85 -18.58
C GLU A 234 -14.41 14.08 -19.76
N ASN A 235 -14.51 14.74 -20.91
CA ASN A 235 -15.10 14.19 -22.13
C ASN A 235 -14.18 13.21 -22.87
N HIS A 236 -12.85 13.32 -22.70
CA HIS A 236 -11.86 12.51 -23.41
C HIS A 236 -12.04 11.02 -23.09
N ARG A 237 -12.09 10.16 -24.12
CA ARG A 237 -12.60 8.77 -24.00
C ARG A 237 -11.81 7.89 -23.02
N LYS A 238 -10.48 8.05 -22.93
CA LYS A 238 -9.59 7.23 -22.06
C LYS A 238 -9.06 8.00 -20.84
N VAL A 239 -8.40 9.12 -21.06
CA VAL A 239 -7.65 9.84 -20.02
C VAL A 239 -8.43 11.08 -19.55
N LEU A 240 -8.87 11.08 -18.28
CA LEU A 240 -9.65 12.16 -17.67
C LEU A 240 -8.81 13.35 -17.23
N GLY A 241 -7.52 13.14 -17.01
CA GLY A 241 -6.57 14.20 -16.69
C GLY A 241 -5.14 13.69 -16.81
N MET A 242 -4.28 14.58 -17.29
CA MET A 242 -2.83 14.47 -17.24
C MET A 242 -2.30 15.70 -16.52
N PHE A 243 -1.30 15.51 -15.67
CA PHE A 243 -0.56 16.59 -15.05
C PHE A 243 0.89 16.48 -15.48
N ASP A 244 1.29 17.42 -16.34
CA ASP A 244 2.48 17.40 -17.20
C ASP A 244 3.41 18.61 -16.97
N GLN A 245 2.97 19.56 -16.13
CA GLN A 245 3.33 20.98 -16.19
C GLN A 245 4.82 21.36 -16.04
N ASN A 246 5.70 20.41 -15.73
CA ASN A 246 7.16 20.63 -15.66
C ASN A 246 8.01 19.54 -16.34
N PHE A 247 7.43 18.45 -16.87
CA PHE A 247 8.19 17.26 -17.31
C PHE A 247 7.74 16.77 -18.71
N PRO A 248 8.38 17.26 -19.79
CA PRO A 248 7.93 17.07 -21.18
C PRO A 248 8.31 15.72 -21.81
N ASP A 249 8.99 14.83 -21.08
CA ASP A 249 9.43 13.53 -21.60
C ASP A 249 8.33 12.46 -21.46
N VAL A 250 7.71 12.11 -22.59
CA VAL A 250 6.97 10.84 -22.72
C VAL A 250 7.93 9.68 -22.50
N THR A 251 7.60 8.74 -21.62
CA THR A 251 8.44 7.54 -21.41
C THR A 251 7.79 6.28 -21.94
N GLU A 252 8.63 5.35 -22.42
CA GLU A 252 8.18 4.01 -22.78
C GLU A 252 7.54 3.31 -21.58
N HIS A 253 8.13 3.42 -20.38
CA HIS A 253 7.62 2.73 -19.19
C HIS A 253 6.19 3.18 -18.87
N PHE A 254 5.91 4.49 -18.86
CA PHE A 254 4.56 5.03 -18.66
C PHE A 254 3.58 4.52 -19.72
N MET A 255 3.94 4.70 -21.00
CA MET A 255 3.16 4.23 -22.15
C MET A 255 2.80 2.76 -22.05
N PHE A 256 3.78 1.96 -21.64
CA PHE A 256 3.69 0.53 -21.60
C PHE A 256 2.84 0.07 -20.41
N VAL A 257 3.08 0.58 -19.19
CA VAL A 257 2.27 0.31 -17.99
C VAL A 257 0.80 0.68 -18.21
N ALA A 258 0.52 1.84 -18.81
CA ALA A 258 -0.83 2.24 -19.20
C ALA A 258 -1.47 1.26 -20.19
N GLY A 259 -0.66 0.74 -21.13
CA GLY A 259 -1.06 -0.29 -22.10
C GLY A 259 -1.58 -1.55 -21.41
N ILE A 260 -0.83 -2.08 -20.43
CA ILE A 260 -1.28 -3.22 -19.60
C ILE A 260 -2.57 -2.91 -18.86
N LEU A 261 -2.65 -1.72 -18.28
CA LEU A 261 -3.68 -1.37 -17.33
C LEU A 261 -5.04 -1.26 -18.03
N ALA A 262 -5.10 -0.41 -19.06
CA ALA A 262 -6.35 -0.03 -19.70
C ALA A 262 -6.19 0.26 -21.21
N GLY A 263 -5.13 -0.19 -21.88
CA GLY A 263 -4.92 0.06 -23.30
C GLY A 263 -6.07 -0.47 -24.18
N ASN A 264 -6.68 0.39 -25.01
CA ASN A 264 -7.82 -0.02 -25.84
C ASN A 264 -7.90 0.76 -27.16
N SER A 265 -7.63 0.08 -28.27
CA SER A 265 -7.63 0.69 -29.59
C SER A 265 -9.04 1.02 -30.09
N LEU A 266 -9.15 2.06 -30.92
CA LEU A 266 -10.42 2.46 -31.54
C LEU A 266 -10.87 1.48 -32.64
N ASP A 267 -9.94 1.03 -33.48
CA ASP A 267 -10.20 0.11 -34.60
C ASP A 267 -10.53 -1.32 -34.14
N LYS A 268 -10.02 -1.71 -32.95
CA LYS A 268 -10.18 -3.03 -32.33
C LYS A 268 -10.66 -2.89 -30.88
N ASN A 269 -11.69 -2.07 -30.66
CA ASN A 269 -12.30 -1.85 -29.35
C ASN A 269 -12.65 -3.20 -28.67
N GLY A 270 -12.14 -3.42 -27.46
CA GLY A 270 -12.33 -4.66 -26.68
C GLY A 270 -11.77 -5.95 -27.28
N THR A 271 -11.19 -5.89 -28.49
CA THR A 271 -10.82 -7.04 -29.33
C THR A 271 -9.35 -7.06 -29.71
N HIS A 272 -8.61 -5.96 -29.52
CA HIS A 272 -7.16 -5.92 -29.73
C HIS A 272 -6.46 -6.99 -28.88
N GLU A 273 -5.55 -7.77 -29.47
CA GLU A 273 -4.87 -8.88 -28.81
C GLU A 273 -4.04 -8.42 -27.59
N HIS A 274 -3.31 -7.31 -27.75
CA HIS A 274 -2.50 -6.67 -26.71
C HIS A 274 -3.24 -5.61 -25.87
N ARG A 275 -4.58 -5.68 -25.76
CA ARG A 275 -5.38 -4.77 -24.93
C ARG A 275 -5.09 -4.94 -23.43
N GLY A 276 -5.38 -3.90 -22.66
CA GLY A 276 -5.19 -3.90 -21.22
C GLY A 276 -6.17 -4.79 -20.46
N GLY A 277 -5.81 -5.16 -19.22
CA GLY A 277 -6.62 -5.98 -18.33
C GLY A 277 -7.99 -5.36 -18.00
N ALA A 278 -8.04 -4.04 -17.85
CA ALA A 278 -9.24 -3.25 -17.67
C ALA A 278 -9.42 -2.26 -18.83
N TRP A 279 -9.45 -2.79 -20.07
CA TRP A 279 -9.48 -2.01 -21.31
C TRP A 279 -10.66 -1.01 -21.43
N ALA A 280 -11.76 -1.20 -20.70
CA ALA A 280 -12.87 -0.25 -20.67
C ALA A 280 -12.73 0.88 -19.62
N ALA A 281 -11.77 0.78 -18.68
CA ALA A 281 -11.56 1.79 -17.65
C ALA A 281 -11.00 3.10 -18.20
N LYS A 282 -11.28 4.22 -17.52
CA LYS A 282 -10.59 5.51 -17.75
C LYS A 282 -9.37 5.65 -16.84
N LEU A 283 -8.42 6.46 -17.26
CA LEU A 283 -7.17 6.76 -16.53
C LEU A 283 -7.12 8.21 -16.05
N VAL A 284 -6.43 8.43 -14.93
CA VAL A 284 -5.92 9.72 -14.48
C VAL A 284 -4.41 9.55 -14.33
N CYS A 285 -3.62 10.34 -15.07
CA CYS A 285 -2.18 10.13 -15.22
C CYS A 285 -1.38 11.26 -14.56
N ARG A 286 -0.40 10.90 -13.73
CA ARG A 286 0.54 11.85 -13.10
C ARG A 286 1.97 11.34 -13.20
N SER A 287 2.93 12.25 -13.33
CA SER A 287 4.34 11.85 -13.25
C SER A 287 4.72 11.50 -11.82
N LEU A 288 5.52 10.45 -11.65
CA LEU A 288 6.31 10.19 -10.46
C LEU A 288 7.22 11.38 -10.10
N ASP A 289 7.66 12.15 -11.11
CA ASP A 289 8.48 13.34 -10.92
C ASP A 289 7.73 14.45 -10.13
N ASP A 290 6.39 14.40 -10.03
CA ASP A 290 5.59 15.27 -9.14
C ASP A 290 5.91 15.10 -7.65
N LEU A 291 6.49 13.95 -7.25
CA LEU A 291 6.93 13.72 -5.87
C LEU A 291 8.19 14.50 -5.48
N PHE A 292 8.86 15.11 -6.47
CA PHE A 292 10.17 15.72 -6.31
C PHE A 292 10.11 17.25 -6.55
N PRO A 293 11.08 18.02 -6.02
CA PRO A 293 11.29 19.40 -6.40
C PRO A 293 11.27 19.61 -7.93
N PRO A 294 10.58 20.64 -8.46
CA PRO A 294 10.02 21.79 -7.74
C PRO A 294 8.57 21.59 -7.24
N ILE A 295 7.92 20.44 -7.50
CA ILE A 295 6.51 20.20 -7.16
C ILE A 295 6.38 19.64 -5.73
N GLY A 296 7.23 18.66 -5.39
CA GLY A 296 7.51 18.23 -4.02
C GLY A 296 6.42 17.48 -3.26
N LEU A 297 5.28 17.16 -3.91
CA LEU A 297 4.17 16.43 -3.29
C LEU A 297 4.68 15.15 -2.60
N LYS A 298 4.05 14.72 -1.51
CA LYS A 298 4.29 13.38 -0.95
C LYS A 298 3.10 12.47 -1.27
N MET A 299 3.20 11.18 -0.93
CA MET A 299 2.28 10.15 -1.41
C MET A 299 0.80 10.45 -1.14
N GLU A 300 0.46 11.03 0.02
CA GLU A 300 -0.91 11.43 0.34
C GLU A 300 -1.45 12.50 -0.63
N GLY A 301 -0.62 13.47 -1.02
CA GLY A 301 -0.99 14.56 -1.92
C GLY A 301 -1.23 14.08 -3.35
N ILE A 302 -0.32 13.28 -3.92
CA ILE A 302 -0.45 12.82 -5.31
C ILE A 302 -1.64 11.85 -5.49
N LEU A 303 -1.89 10.98 -4.50
CA LEU A 303 -3.06 10.08 -4.49
C LEU A 303 -4.37 10.86 -4.32
N GLN A 304 -4.39 11.90 -3.46
CA GLN A 304 -5.53 12.80 -3.30
C GLN A 304 -5.86 13.56 -4.59
N ARG A 305 -4.86 13.99 -5.39
CA ARG A 305 -5.10 14.55 -6.74
C ARG A 305 -5.69 13.54 -7.72
N GLY A 306 -5.33 12.26 -7.62
CA GLY A 306 -6.00 11.20 -8.39
C GLY A 306 -7.47 11.05 -7.99
N LYS A 307 -7.76 11.04 -6.68
CA LYS A 307 -9.12 10.97 -6.14
C LYS A 307 -9.98 12.16 -6.57
N GLU A 308 -9.42 13.37 -6.65
CA GLU A 308 -10.13 14.58 -7.09
C GLU A 308 -10.67 14.47 -8.54
N LEU A 309 -10.05 13.64 -9.39
CA LEU A 309 -10.57 13.28 -10.72
C LEU A 309 -11.28 11.92 -10.75
N GLY A 310 -11.75 11.45 -9.60
CA GLY A 310 -12.59 10.25 -9.46
C GLY A 310 -11.85 8.91 -9.39
N ALA A 311 -10.51 8.88 -9.35
CA ALA A 311 -9.76 7.63 -9.32
C ALA A 311 -9.94 6.85 -8.01
N ALA A 312 -10.47 5.63 -8.11
CA ALA A 312 -10.73 4.74 -6.97
C ALA A 312 -9.65 3.65 -6.78
N ILE A 313 -8.94 3.29 -7.85
CA ILE A 313 -7.76 2.42 -7.81
C ILE A 313 -6.55 3.30 -8.14
N HIS A 314 -5.46 3.16 -7.40
CA HIS A 314 -4.20 3.87 -7.65
C HIS A 314 -3.07 2.87 -7.83
N THR A 315 -2.33 2.95 -8.94
CA THR A 315 -1.27 2.01 -9.30
C THR A 315 0.07 2.72 -9.49
N ASN A 316 1.10 2.14 -8.90
CA ASN A 316 2.44 2.72 -8.76
C ASN A 316 3.46 1.68 -9.24
N SER A 317 3.84 1.74 -10.51
CA SER A 317 4.74 0.77 -11.15
C SER A 317 6.22 1.07 -10.87
N TRP A 318 6.51 1.43 -9.62
CA TRP A 318 7.79 1.86 -9.10
C TRP A 318 7.79 1.64 -7.58
N GLY A 319 8.97 1.62 -6.96
CA GLY A 319 9.10 1.52 -5.51
C GLY A 319 10.52 1.74 -5.04
N GLY A 320 10.68 2.01 -3.75
CA GLY A 320 11.96 2.02 -3.08
C GLY A 320 12.56 0.63 -2.90
N VAL A 321 13.85 0.57 -2.61
CA VAL A 321 14.65 -0.67 -2.51
C VAL A 321 15.12 -0.99 -1.08
N ILE A 322 14.49 -0.37 -0.07
CA ILE A 322 14.86 -0.43 1.35
C ILE A 322 13.60 -0.73 2.20
N PRO A 323 13.57 -1.79 3.05
CA PRO A 323 12.36 -2.30 3.72
C PRO A 323 11.93 -1.53 4.97
N LEU A 324 11.99 -0.20 4.94
CA LEU A 324 11.77 0.68 6.08
C LEU A 324 10.55 1.59 5.89
N TYR A 325 9.80 1.83 6.98
CA TYR A 325 8.55 2.58 6.98
C TYR A 325 8.80 4.10 6.94
N ASN A 326 9.10 4.59 5.74
CA ASN A 326 9.45 5.98 5.46
C ASN A 326 8.23 6.89 5.18
N THR A 327 8.48 8.14 4.80
CA THR A 327 7.45 9.13 4.45
C THR A 327 6.48 8.66 3.34
N ASP A 328 6.95 7.98 2.30
CA ASP A 328 6.08 7.44 1.23
C ASP A 328 5.09 6.39 1.77
N ALA A 329 5.54 5.54 2.72
CA ALA A 329 4.69 4.53 3.34
C ALA A 329 3.63 5.15 4.27
N VAL A 330 4.01 6.17 5.04
CA VAL A 330 3.09 6.95 5.89
C VAL A 330 2.01 7.63 5.03
N GLY A 331 2.41 8.33 3.96
CA GLY A 331 1.48 9.02 3.07
C GLY A 331 0.49 8.08 2.37
N ALA A 332 0.97 6.91 1.90
CA ALA A 332 0.11 5.91 1.28
C ALA A 332 -0.85 5.21 2.29
N ASP A 333 -0.38 4.91 3.51
CA ASP A 333 -1.23 4.36 4.57
C ASP A 333 -2.28 5.37 5.06
N LYS A 334 -1.89 6.63 5.26
CA LYS A 334 -2.76 7.75 5.60
C LYS A 334 -3.85 7.93 4.55
N PHE A 335 -3.47 8.08 3.28
CA PHE A 335 -4.44 8.21 2.19
C PHE A 335 -5.43 7.06 2.19
N SER A 336 -4.95 5.81 2.28
CA SER A 336 -5.83 4.64 2.29
C SER A 336 -6.80 4.63 3.47
N PHE A 337 -6.35 5.03 4.67
CA PHE A 337 -7.16 5.06 5.89
C PHE A 337 -8.24 6.15 5.88
N GLU A 338 -7.89 7.35 5.42
CA GLU A 338 -8.81 8.49 5.33
C GLU A 338 -9.78 8.38 4.14
N ASN A 339 -9.48 7.50 3.17
CA ASN A 339 -10.25 7.32 1.95
C ASN A 339 -10.65 5.85 1.77
N GLU A 340 -11.47 5.32 2.69
CA GLU A 340 -11.83 3.89 2.80
C GLU A 340 -12.34 3.21 1.51
N GLU A 341 -12.79 3.96 0.50
CA GLU A 341 -13.27 3.43 -0.80
C GLU A 341 -12.17 3.23 -1.85
N HIS A 342 -10.92 3.60 -1.54
CA HIS A 342 -9.79 3.57 -2.47
C HIS A 342 -8.80 2.45 -2.15
N VAL A 343 -8.20 1.86 -3.18
CA VAL A 343 -7.09 0.91 -3.04
C VAL A 343 -5.82 1.46 -3.69
N VAL A 344 -4.70 1.36 -2.99
CA VAL A 344 -3.37 1.71 -3.48
C VAL A 344 -2.58 0.42 -3.73
N ILE A 345 -1.96 0.34 -4.90
CA ILE A 345 -1.27 -0.85 -5.41
C ILE A 345 0.11 -0.39 -5.88
N ALA A 346 1.15 -1.16 -5.57
CA ALA A 346 2.52 -0.79 -5.89
C ALA A 346 3.40 -2.01 -6.20
N ALA A 347 4.47 -1.76 -6.95
CA ALA A 347 5.49 -2.74 -7.24
C ALA A 347 6.26 -3.17 -5.98
N ALA A 348 6.53 -4.47 -5.86
CA ALA A 348 7.70 -4.95 -5.13
C ALA A 348 8.99 -4.44 -5.82
N ALA A 349 10.12 -4.35 -5.11
CA ALA A 349 11.41 -4.10 -5.77
C ALA A 349 11.80 -5.35 -6.59
N ASN A 350 12.38 -5.20 -7.78
CA ASN A 350 12.76 -6.35 -8.60
C ASN A 350 13.97 -7.08 -8.00
N THR A 351 14.13 -8.35 -8.35
CA THR A 351 15.26 -9.18 -7.88
C THR A 351 16.61 -8.53 -8.19
N THR A 352 16.70 -7.82 -9.33
CA THR A 352 17.88 -7.12 -9.85
C THR A 352 18.18 -5.75 -9.21
N ASP A 353 17.22 -5.15 -8.50
CA ASP A 353 17.28 -3.75 -8.08
C ASP A 353 18.31 -3.51 -6.97
N ARG A 354 18.81 -2.29 -6.84
CA ARG A 354 19.99 -1.96 -6.01
C ARG A 354 19.65 -1.70 -4.54
N GLY A 355 19.09 -2.70 -3.87
CA GLY A 355 18.86 -2.62 -2.43
C GLY A 355 18.53 -3.93 -1.72
N THR A 356 18.25 -3.81 -0.42
CA THR A 356 18.18 -4.91 0.54
C THR A 356 16.81 -5.58 0.64
N GLY A 357 15.75 -4.97 0.13
CA GLY A 357 14.40 -5.54 0.16
C GLY A 357 13.38 -4.72 -0.63
N ASN A 358 12.12 -5.10 -0.56
CA ASN A 358 11.01 -4.24 -1.00
C ASN A 358 11.02 -2.93 -0.21
N GLY A 359 10.66 -1.80 -0.81
CA GLY A 359 10.50 -0.52 -0.12
C GLY A 359 9.13 0.13 -0.35
N ALA A 360 9.03 1.40 0.02
CA ALA A 360 7.79 2.15 -0.08
C ALA A 360 7.49 2.61 -1.53
N PRO A 361 6.23 2.79 -1.93
CA PRO A 361 5.01 2.59 -1.13
C PRO A 361 4.63 1.11 -0.90
N GLY A 362 5.24 0.14 -1.59
CA GLY A 362 4.91 -1.29 -1.50
C GLY A 362 4.91 -1.87 -0.06
N ILE A 363 5.89 -1.51 0.78
CA ILE A 363 5.96 -2.00 2.17
C ILE A 363 4.94 -1.39 3.13
N ALA A 364 4.15 -0.39 2.71
CA ALA A 364 3.11 0.19 3.55
C ALA A 364 2.03 -0.87 3.89
N LYS A 365 1.33 -0.68 5.02
CA LYS A 365 0.38 -1.69 5.54
C LYS A 365 -0.83 -1.84 4.62
N ASN A 366 -1.31 -0.71 4.10
CA ASN A 366 -2.57 -0.59 3.36
C ASN A 366 -2.38 -0.75 1.84
N VAL A 367 -1.16 -0.56 1.36
CA VAL A 367 -0.79 -0.78 -0.04
C VAL A 367 -0.74 -2.27 -0.35
N LEU A 368 -1.22 -2.64 -1.53
CA LEU A 368 -1.06 -3.98 -2.11
C LEU A 368 0.26 -4.04 -2.89
N CYS A 369 1.25 -4.72 -2.34
CA CYS A 369 2.57 -4.92 -2.93
C CYS A 369 2.56 -6.14 -3.87
N VAL A 370 3.01 -5.95 -5.10
CA VAL A 370 2.87 -6.95 -6.16
C VAL A 370 4.24 -7.39 -6.67
N ALA A 371 4.54 -8.68 -6.51
CA ALA A 371 5.69 -9.33 -7.15
C ALA A 371 5.29 -10.00 -8.48
N ALA A 372 6.28 -10.40 -9.27
CA ALA A 372 6.10 -10.95 -10.60
C ALA A 372 6.25 -12.48 -10.64
N SER A 373 5.32 -13.13 -11.34
CA SER A 373 5.44 -14.50 -11.86
C SER A 373 5.85 -14.50 -13.33
N GLN A 374 6.22 -15.67 -13.86
CA GLN A 374 6.66 -15.85 -15.26
C GLN A 374 5.52 -15.77 -16.28
N GLY A 375 5.85 -15.56 -17.55
CA GLY A 375 4.90 -15.57 -18.66
C GLY A 375 4.24 -16.93 -18.88
N PRO A 376 3.06 -17.01 -19.52
CA PRO A 376 2.51 -18.27 -20.01
C PRO A 376 3.48 -19.03 -20.92
N PRO A 377 3.58 -20.38 -20.83
CA PRO A 377 2.75 -21.28 -20.00
C PRO A 377 3.23 -21.47 -18.56
N ASP A 378 4.23 -20.70 -18.12
CA ASP A 378 4.95 -20.85 -16.85
C ASP A 378 4.40 -19.98 -15.71
N GLN A 379 3.17 -19.46 -15.82
CA GLN A 379 2.60 -18.43 -14.94
C GLN A 379 2.46 -18.76 -13.44
N MET A 380 2.75 -20.00 -13.05
CA MET A 380 2.84 -20.41 -11.64
C MET A 380 4.28 -20.45 -11.11
N LYS A 381 5.30 -20.04 -11.89
CA LYS A 381 6.71 -19.96 -11.47
C LYS A 381 7.09 -18.54 -11.06
N PHE A 382 8.09 -18.43 -10.18
CA PHE A 382 8.68 -17.15 -9.77
C PHE A 382 9.28 -16.38 -10.96
N GLY A 383 8.89 -15.11 -11.10
CA GLY A 383 9.43 -14.15 -12.07
C GLY A 383 10.51 -13.27 -11.44
N SER A 384 10.07 -12.29 -10.65
CA SER A 384 10.93 -11.27 -10.05
C SER A 384 10.27 -10.61 -8.85
N GLY A 385 11.08 -10.19 -7.89
CA GLY A 385 10.62 -9.57 -6.66
C GLY A 385 11.61 -9.88 -5.54
N LYS A 386 12.11 -8.85 -4.84
CA LYS A 386 12.83 -9.08 -3.60
C LYS A 386 11.87 -9.72 -2.59
N PRO A 387 12.32 -10.72 -1.82
CA PRO A 387 11.51 -11.22 -0.73
C PRO A 387 11.36 -10.14 0.35
N GLY A 388 10.34 -10.29 1.17
CA GLY A 388 10.31 -9.72 2.50
C GLY A 388 10.99 -10.64 3.53
N PRO A 389 10.56 -10.60 4.80
CA PRO A 389 9.54 -9.70 5.32
C PRO A 389 9.98 -8.22 5.25
N THR A 390 9.07 -7.32 5.58
CA THR A 390 9.43 -5.94 5.96
C THR A 390 10.35 -5.92 7.19
N ALA A 391 11.07 -4.83 7.45
CA ALA A 391 11.97 -4.77 8.61
C ALA A 391 11.26 -4.97 9.96
N ASP A 392 9.96 -4.69 10.04
CA ASP A 392 9.12 -4.93 11.21
C ASP A 392 8.49 -6.34 11.28
N GLY A 393 8.70 -7.18 10.24
CA GLY A 393 8.28 -8.58 10.20
C GLY A 393 6.95 -8.86 9.48
N ARG A 394 6.22 -7.85 8.98
CA ARG A 394 5.03 -8.07 8.14
C ARG A 394 5.41 -8.71 6.81
N ARG A 395 4.54 -9.61 6.32
CA ARG A 395 4.65 -10.26 5.01
C ARG A 395 4.47 -9.25 3.87
N LYS A 396 5.49 -9.16 3.01
CA LYS A 396 5.47 -8.50 1.70
C LYS A 396 6.34 -9.34 0.75
N PRO A 397 6.04 -9.46 -0.56
CA PRO A 397 4.87 -8.91 -1.26
C PRO A 397 3.55 -9.44 -0.69
N ASP A 398 2.42 -8.80 -1.02
CA ASP A 398 1.10 -9.32 -0.63
C ASP A 398 0.71 -10.47 -1.59
N LEU A 399 1.02 -10.35 -2.88
CA LEU A 399 0.67 -11.35 -3.91
C LEU A 399 1.57 -11.29 -5.15
N MET A 400 1.36 -12.24 -6.06
CA MET A 400 1.96 -12.25 -7.39
C MET A 400 0.94 -12.05 -8.51
N ALA A 401 1.38 -11.37 -9.57
CA ALA A 401 0.76 -11.36 -10.88
C ALA A 401 1.84 -11.53 -11.96
N VAL A 402 1.49 -11.87 -13.20
CA VAL A 402 2.51 -12.16 -14.22
C VAL A 402 3.22 -10.88 -14.68
N GLY A 403 4.54 -11.00 -14.84
CA GLY A 403 5.43 -9.91 -15.19
C GLY A 403 6.57 -10.28 -16.14
N ASN A 404 6.46 -11.37 -16.92
CA ASN A 404 7.41 -11.77 -17.97
C ASN A 404 6.65 -12.18 -19.25
N GLY A 405 7.21 -11.97 -20.45
CA GLY A 405 6.69 -12.54 -21.69
C GLY A 405 5.42 -11.88 -22.26
N ILE A 406 5.16 -10.61 -21.95
CA ILE A 406 3.97 -9.83 -22.39
C ILE A 406 4.32 -9.07 -23.74
N GLN A 407 3.36 -8.76 -24.64
CA GLN A 407 3.41 -7.61 -25.59
C GLN A 407 2.33 -6.54 -25.27
N SER A 408 2.64 -5.23 -25.28
CA SER A 408 1.67 -4.11 -25.13
C SER A 408 2.13 -2.83 -25.85
N ALA A 409 1.52 -1.68 -25.55
CA ALA A 409 1.79 -0.38 -26.19
C ALA A 409 3.26 0.05 -26.06
N SER A 410 3.91 0.28 -27.20
CA SER A 410 5.30 0.76 -27.26
C SER A 410 5.35 2.27 -27.60
N LEU A 411 6.45 2.97 -27.32
CA LEU A 411 6.56 4.41 -27.61
C LEU A 411 7.25 4.70 -28.95
N LYS A 412 6.50 5.31 -29.88
CA LYS A 412 7.03 5.80 -31.15
C LYS A 412 7.64 7.19 -30.99
N ARG A 413 8.84 7.23 -30.42
CA ARG A 413 9.60 8.47 -30.15
C ARG A 413 9.63 9.39 -31.38
N ASN A 414 9.52 10.70 -31.12
CA ASN A 414 9.59 11.78 -32.12
C ASN A 414 8.50 11.72 -33.20
N SER A 415 7.33 11.14 -32.90
CA SER A 415 6.14 11.14 -33.76
C SER A 415 5.00 11.93 -33.12
N THR A 416 4.42 12.90 -33.84
CA THR A 416 3.14 13.54 -33.48
C THR A 416 1.97 13.00 -34.33
N ALA A 417 2.20 11.93 -35.08
CA ALA A 417 1.17 11.24 -35.85
C ALA A 417 0.61 10.05 -35.06
N LEU A 418 -0.70 9.81 -35.21
CA LEU A 418 -1.40 8.63 -34.68
C LEU A 418 -0.65 7.34 -34.99
N TYR A 419 -0.46 6.50 -33.98
CA TYR A 419 0.27 5.25 -34.13
C TYR A 419 -0.28 4.13 -33.23
N CYS A 420 0.00 2.88 -33.59
CA CYS A 420 -0.55 1.67 -32.94
C CYS A 420 0.52 0.61 -32.66
N ASP A 421 1.79 1.01 -32.58
CA ASP A 421 2.90 0.10 -32.38
C ASP A 421 2.77 -0.60 -30.99
N THR A 422 2.66 -1.93 -31.01
CA THR A 422 2.64 -2.78 -29.80
C THR A 422 3.66 -3.90 -29.92
N GLY A 423 4.39 -4.20 -28.85
CA GLY A 423 5.40 -5.26 -28.82
C GLY A 423 5.87 -5.58 -27.40
N PRO A 424 6.90 -6.42 -27.24
CA PRO A 424 7.59 -6.59 -25.97
C PRO A 424 8.42 -5.33 -25.65
N TYR A 425 9.06 -5.26 -24.48
CA TYR A 425 9.85 -4.08 -24.14
C TYR A 425 11.10 -3.92 -25.00
N PHE A 426 11.33 -2.71 -25.53
CA PHE A 426 12.45 -2.45 -26.42
C PHE A 426 13.84 -2.55 -25.76
N LYS A 427 13.97 -2.35 -24.44
CA LYS A 427 15.26 -2.50 -23.74
C LYS A 427 15.59 -3.94 -23.33
N ASN A 428 14.58 -4.73 -22.96
CA ASN A 428 14.76 -6.09 -22.45
C ASN A 428 13.46 -6.91 -22.60
N PRO A 429 13.28 -7.66 -23.71
CA PRO A 429 12.05 -8.39 -23.97
C PRO A 429 11.89 -9.69 -23.15
N GLU A 430 12.95 -10.16 -22.49
CA GLU A 430 12.97 -11.40 -21.70
C GLU A 430 12.88 -11.16 -20.18
N LEU A 431 12.74 -9.90 -19.74
CA LEU A 431 12.75 -9.55 -18.33
C LEU A 431 11.46 -9.99 -17.61
N ALA A 432 11.64 -10.49 -16.39
CA ALA A 432 10.57 -10.60 -15.40
C ALA A 432 10.65 -9.39 -14.46
N ALA A 433 9.58 -8.62 -14.30
CA ALA A 433 9.56 -7.48 -13.39
C ALA A 433 8.19 -7.17 -12.75
N THR A 434 8.25 -6.47 -11.63
CA THR A 434 7.12 -6.21 -10.72
C THR A 434 6.20 -5.10 -11.22
N SER A 435 6.73 -4.14 -11.98
CA SER A 435 6.01 -2.98 -12.54
C SER A 435 4.95 -3.32 -13.60
N TRP A 436 4.75 -4.60 -13.94
CA TRP A 436 3.78 -5.13 -14.94
C TRP A 436 2.80 -6.07 -14.28
N ALA A 437 3.30 -6.89 -13.36
CA ALA A 437 2.46 -7.56 -12.38
C ALA A 437 1.54 -6.54 -11.67
N THR A 438 2.08 -5.37 -11.29
CA THR A 438 1.36 -4.26 -10.64
C THR A 438 0.12 -3.77 -11.40
N PRO A 439 0.19 -3.30 -12.67
CA PRO A 439 -0.97 -2.86 -13.44
C PRO A 439 -1.90 -4.02 -13.84
N ASN A 440 -1.43 -5.27 -13.91
CA ASN A 440 -2.33 -6.42 -14.04
C ASN A 440 -3.14 -6.66 -12.75
N ALA A 441 -2.53 -6.50 -11.57
CA ALA A 441 -3.25 -6.52 -10.30
C ALA A 441 -4.18 -5.31 -10.14
N ALA A 442 -3.82 -4.14 -10.65
CA ALA A 442 -4.68 -2.95 -10.66
C ALA A 442 -5.84 -3.04 -11.67
N ALA A 443 -5.62 -3.70 -12.82
CA ALA A 443 -6.69 -4.08 -13.72
C ALA A 443 -7.67 -5.05 -13.03
N ALA A 444 -7.15 -6.11 -12.39
CA ALA A 444 -7.96 -7.03 -11.59
C ALA A 444 -8.74 -6.30 -10.47
N ALA A 445 -8.12 -5.33 -9.80
CA ALA A 445 -8.77 -4.47 -8.80
C ALA A 445 -9.93 -3.66 -9.39
N ALA A 446 -9.81 -3.16 -10.62
CA ALA A 446 -10.89 -2.46 -11.32
C ALA A 446 -12.06 -3.41 -11.64
N LEU A 447 -11.79 -4.63 -12.11
CA LEU A 447 -12.86 -5.61 -12.40
C LEU A 447 -13.58 -6.05 -11.12
N VAL A 448 -12.84 -6.26 -10.03
CA VAL A 448 -13.39 -6.51 -8.68
C VAL A 448 -14.25 -5.33 -8.22
N ARG A 449 -13.81 -4.09 -8.41
CA ARG A 449 -14.63 -2.91 -8.06
C ARG A 449 -15.91 -2.85 -8.89
N GLN A 450 -15.82 -3.10 -10.19
CA GLN A 450 -16.98 -3.15 -11.10
C GLN A 450 -18.01 -4.20 -10.66
N TYR A 451 -17.57 -5.41 -10.29
CA TYR A 451 -18.43 -6.49 -9.78
C TYR A 451 -19.33 -6.02 -8.61
N PHE A 452 -18.79 -5.21 -7.68
CA PHE A 452 -19.56 -4.67 -6.57
C PHE A 452 -20.41 -3.44 -6.93
N VAL A 453 -19.88 -2.46 -7.67
CA VAL A 453 -20.64 -1.23 -7.99
C VAL A 453 -21.77 -1.45 -9.02
N GLU A 454 -21.66 -2.49 -9.85
CA GLU A 454 -22.77 -2.92 -10.73
C GLU A 454 -23.77 -3.84 -10.03
N GLY A 455 -23.39 -4.44 -8.90
CA GLY A 455 -24.27 -5.24 -8.04
C GLY A 455 -24.36 -6.71 -8.44
N TRP A 456 -23.24 -7.35 -8.79
CA TRP A 456 -23.19 -8.80 -9.07
C TRP A 456 -23.21 -9.64 -7.77
N TYR A 457 -22.59 -9.16 -6.70
CA TYR A 457 -22.66 -9.76 -5.37
C TYR A 457 -24.11 -9.79 -4.84
N PRO A 458 -24.62 -10.84 -4.16
CA PRO A 458 -23.99 -12.12 -3.79
C PRO A 458 -24.36 -13.28 -4.73
N HIS A 459 -24.93 -13.00 -5.90
CA HIS A 459 -25.53 -14.03 -6.76
C HIS A 459 -24.85 -14.21 -8.11
N GLY A 460 -23.87 -13.38 -8.46
CA GLY A 460 -23.27 -13.44 -9.79
C GLY A 460 -24.25 -13.07 -10.90
N GLU A 461 -25.19 -12.17 -10.58
CA GLU A 461 -26.19 -11.62 -11.49
C GLU A 461 -26.27 -10.11 -11.22
N LYS A 462 -26.05 -9.30 -12.26
CA LYS A 462 -26.03 -7.83 -12.22
C LYS A 462 -27.37 -7.25 -11.73
N ARG A 463 -27.42 -6.73 -10.50
CA ARG A 463 -28.65 -6.28 -9.83
C ARG A 463 -28.56 -4.88 -9.24
N ALA A 464 -29.47 -4.00 -9.67
CA ALA A 464 -29.55 -2.63 -9.17
C ALA A 464 -29.80 -2.54 -7.64
N ASP A 465 -30.54 -3.48 -7.05
CA ASP A 465 -30.78 -3.56 -5.59
C ASP A 465 -29.59 -4.12 -4.79
N ARG A 466 -28.47 -4.43 -5.46
CA ARG A 466 -27.27 -5.03 -4.86
C ARG A 466 -25.98 -4.27 -5.12
N ARG A 467 -26.06 -3.10 -5.77
CA ARG A 467 -24.93 -2.19 -5.96
C ARG A 467 -24.41 -1.72 -4.60
N MET A 468 -23.11 -1.81 -4.41
CA MET A 468 -22.42 -1.25 -3.25
C MET A 468 -21.09 -0.64 -3.68
N THR A 469 -20.67 0.45 -3.03
CA THR A 469 -19.28 0.89 -3.13
C THR A 469 -18.44 0.03 -2.19
N PRO A 470 -17.50 -0.79 -2.70
CA PRO A 470 -16.63 -1.60 -1.86
C PRO A 470 -15.61 -0.72 -1.12
N SER A 471 -15.06 -1.22 -0.02
CA SER A 471 -13.85 -0.63 0.57
C SER A 471 -12.58 -1.05 -0.18
N GLY A 472 -11.50 -0.28 -0.01
CA GLY A 472 -10.16 -0.69 -0.43
C GLY A 472 -9.72 -1.98 0.26
N ALA A 473 -10.14 -2.19 1.51
CA ALA A 473 -9.92 -3.43 2.24
C ALA A 473 -10.66 -4.61 1.58
N LEU A 474 -11.89 -4.41 1.08
CA LEU A 474 -12.64 -5.44 0.35
C LEU A 474 -12.00 -5.77 -1.00
N ILE A 475 -11.55 -4.77 -1.76
CA ILE A 475 -10.86 -5.02 -3.03
C ILE A 475 -9.57 -5.81 -2.76
N ARG A 476 -8.75 -5.43 -1.76
CA ARG A 476 -7.58 -6.22 -1.32
C ARG A 476 -7.98 -7.63 -0.88
N ALA A 477 -9.01 -7.77 -0.04
CA ALA A 477 -9.45 -9.07 0.48
C ALA A 477 -9.90 -10.02 -0.64
N VAL A 478 -10.62 -9.54 -1.67
CA VAL A 478 -11.01 -10.36 -2.82
C VAL A 478 -9.80 -10.76 -3.67
N LEU A 479 -8.87 -9.84 -3.95
CA LEU A 479 -7.64 -10.14 -4.71
C LEU A 479 -6.77 -11.17 -3.97
N LEU A 480 -6.63 -11.05 -2.66
CA LEU A 480 -5.88 -11.96 -1.81
C LEU A 480 -6.59 -13.31 -1.63
N ASN A 481 -7.92 -13.31 -1.56
CA ASN A 481 -8.69 -14.55 -1.57
C ASN A 481 -8.57 -15.27 -2.93
N SER A 482 -8.40 -14.53 -4.03
CA SER A 482 -8.26 -15.09 -5.38
C SER A 482 -6.95 -15.85 -5.65
N THR A 483 -5.98 -15.83 -4.74
CA THR A 483 -4.63 -16.37 -5.02
C THR A 483 -4.52 -17.89 -5.01
N THR A 484 -3.50 -18.40 -5.71
CA THR A 484 -3.03 -19.79 -5.69
C THR A 484 -1.53 -19.85 -5.37
N ASN A 485 -1.13 -20.82 -4.52
CA ASN A 485 0.26 -21.14 -4.16
C ASN A 485 1.15 -21.34 -5.41
N MET A 486 2.39 -20.83 -5.38
CA MET A 486 3.32 -20.90 -6.51
C MET A 486 4.00 -22.27 -6.66
N THR A 487 4.28 -22.65 -7.90
CA THR A 487 5.04 -23.85 -8.23
C THR A 487 6.53 -23.60 -8.02
N GLY A 488 7.14 -24.37 -7.11
CA GLY A 488 8.59 -24.35 -6.86
C GLY A 488 9.07 -23.32 -5.83
N ILE A 489 8.15 -22.59 -5.19
CA ILE A 489 8.44 -21.81 -3.98
C ILE A 489 8.09 -22.70 -2.77
N ALA A 490 8.87 -22.60 -1.70
CA ALA A 490 8.70 -23.39 -0.47
C ALA A 490 8.27 -22.47 0.68
N GLY A 491 7.42 -22.98 1.58
CA GLY A 491 7.02 -22.26 2.78
C GLY A 491 5.71 -21.47 2.68
N TYR A 492 4.77 -21.86 1.80
CA TYR A 492 3.52 -21.13 1.58
C TYR A 492 2.68 -20.95 2.86
N PRO A 493 2.17 -19.75 3.17
CA PRO A 493 2.42 -18.46 2.52
C PRO A 493 3.83 -17.91 2.85
N SER A 494 4.65 -17.72 1.82
CA SER A 494 6.05 -17.30 2.00
C SER A 494 6.23 -15.80 1.83
N ASP A 495 7.33 -15.25 2.35
CA ASP A 495 7.72 -13.85 2.10
C ASP A 495 8.38 -13.67 0.72
N VAL A 496 8.40 -14.70 -0.14
CA VAL A 496 8.79 -14.61 -1.55
C VAL A 496 7.56 -14.33 -2.43
N GLU A 497 6.45 -15.03 -2.19
CA GLU A 497 5.23 -14.99 -3.02
C GLU A 497 4.05 -14.23 -2.39
N GLY A 498 4.16 -13.90 -1.10
CA GLY A 498 3.05 -13.42 -0.31
C GLY A 498 1.98 -14.50 -0.19
N TRP A 499 0.82 -14.23 -0.75
CA TRP A 499 -0.31 -15.15 -0.83
C TRP A 499 -0.42 -15.90 -2.17
N GLY A 500 0.50 -15.66 -3.12
CA GLY A 500 0.58 -16.38 -4.41
C GLY A 500 -0.05 -15.66 -5.61
N GLN A 501 -0.17 -16.35 -6.74
CA GLN A 501 -0.65 -15.82 -8.03
C GLN A 501 -2.16 -15.53 -8.03
N ILE A 502 -2.59 -14.33 -8.40
CA ILE A 502 -4.01 -13.94 -8.51
C ILE A 502 -4.77 -14.68 -9.63
N GLN A 503 -5.99 -15.14 -9.32
CA GLN A 503 -6.89 -15.88 -10.21
C GLN A 503 -8.35 -15.58 -9.84
N LEU A 504 -8.94 -14.52 -10.42
CA LEU A 504 -10.22 -13.93 -9.97
C LEU A 504 -11.40 -14.90 -9.91
N ASP A 505 -11.50 -15.88 -10.82
CA ASP A 505 -12.56 -16.90 -10.85
C ASP A 505 -12.57 -17.86 -9.65
N ARG A 506 -11.49 -17.88 -8.85
CA ARG A 506 -11.45 -18.56 -7.54
C ARG A 506 -12.34 -17.87 -6.51
N THR A 507 -12.64 -16.58 -6.67
CA THR A 507 -13.39 -15.78 -5.68
C THR A 507 -14.64 -15.08 -6.24
N LEU A 508 -14.60 -14.53 -7.46
CA LEU A 508 -15.77 -13.91 -8.07
C LEU A 508 -16.74 -14.99 -8.55
N VAL A 509 -17.91 -15.07 -7.89
CA VAL A 509 -18.94 -16.06 -8.20
C VAL A 509 -19.93 -15.50 -9.21
N PHE A 510 -20.17 -16.24 -10.28
CA PHE A 510 -21.17 -15.95 -11.31
C PHE A 510 -22.41 -16.86 -11.16
N LYS A 511 -23.47 -16.65 -11.95
CA LYS A 511 -24.67 -17.50 -11.87
C LYS A 511 -24.42 -18.92 -12.37
N GLU A 512 -23.66 -19.04 -13.45
CA GLU A 512 -23.42 -20.29 -14.15
C GLU A 512 -22.28 -21.07 -13.50
N GLY A 513 -22.35 -22.41 -13.55
CA GLY A 513 -21.29 -23.28 -13.05
C GLY A 513 -20.98 -23.22 -11.55
N ARG A 514 -21.82 -22.60 -10.70
CA ARG A 514 -21.54 -22.42 -9.26
C ARG A 514 -21.21 -23.74 -8.54
N ARG A 515 -19.92 -23.95 -8.30
CA ARG A 515 -19.39 -24.87 -7.28
C ARG A 515 -19.04 -24.18 -5.97
N ARG A 516 -18.86 -22.85 -5.99
CA ARG A 516 -18.50 -22.02 -4.83
C ARG A 516 -19.58 -21.02 -4.48
N ARG A 517 -19.66 -20.69 -3.20
CA ARG A 517 -20.38 -19.53 -2.65
C ARG A 517 -19.37 -18.50 -2.14
N LEU A 518 -19.75 -17.23 -2.23
CA LEU A 518 -18.99 -16.07 -1.76
C LEU A 518 -19.76 -15.37 -0.64
N LEU A 519 -19.17 -15.27 0.56
CA LEU A 519 -19.65 -14.40 1.62
C LEU A 519 -18.70 -13.20 1.73
N VAL A 520 -19.28 -12.01 1.80
CA VAL A 520 -18.57 -10.73 1.98
C VAL A 520 -19.21 -10.02 3.17
N ASN A 521 -18.37 -9.50 4.05
CA ASN A 521 -18.78 -8.59 5.11
C ASN A 521 -17.78 -7.43 5.17
N ASP A 522 -18.18 -6.28 4.63
CA ASP A 522 -17.37 -5.07 4.47
C ASP A 522 -17.85 -3.98 5.45
N VAL A 523 -17.02 -3.67 6.44
CA VAL A 523 -17.38 -2.84 7.60
C VAL A 523 -16.51 -1.58 7.60
N ARG A 524 -17.17 -0.42 7.48
CA ARG A 524 -16.50 0.90 7.51
C ARG A 524 -15.98 1.23 8.91
N ASN A 525 -14.94 2.07 9.02
CA ASN A 525 -14.36 2.46 10.30
C ASN A 525 -15.40 3.03 11.29
N SER A 526 -16.38 3.79 10.79
CA SER A 526 -17.49 4.33 11.60
C SER A 526 -18.35 3.28 12.30
N ALA A 527 -18.45 2.06 11.74
CA ALA A 527 -19.14 0.89 12.28
C ALA A 527 -18.16 -0.21 12.76
N GLY A 528 -16.86 0.10 12.80
CA GLY A 528 -15.79 -0.84 13.10
C GLY A 528 -15.75 -1.35 14.55
N LEU A 529 -14.97 -2.39 14.76
CA LEU A 529 -14.70 -2.97 16.09
C LEU A 529 -13.90 -1.99 16.95
N THR A 530 -14.20 -1.92 18.24
CA THR A 530 -13.36 -1.28 19.27
C THR A 530 -12.56 -2.33 20.03
N LEU A 531 -11.66 -1.89 20.93
CA LEU A 531 -10.88 -2.77 21.80
C LEU A 531 -11.75 -3.83 22.50
N HIS A 532 -11.32 -5.09 22.38
CA HIS A 532 -11.94 -6.30 22.95
C HIS A 532 -13.38 -6.60 22.52
N THR A 533 -13.91 -5.93 21.50
CA THR A 533 -15.16 -6.33 20.84
C THR A 533 -14.91 -7.37 19.75
N SER A 534 -15.94 -8.15 19.43
CA SER A 534 -15.89 -9.14 18.36
C SER A 534 -17.24 -9.28 17.66
N THR A 535 -17.22 -9.91 16.50
CA THR A 535 -18.39 -10.21 15.68
C THR A 535 -18.18 -11.54 14.96
N SER A 536 -19.26 -12.30 14.77
CA SER A 536 -19.22 -13.66 14.22
C SER A 536 -20.18 -13.81 13.04
N GLN A 537 -19.66 -14.30 11.93
CA GLN A 537 -20.42 -14.71 10.75
C GLN A 537 -20.53 -16.23 10.70
N ARG A 538 -21.57 -16.73 10.01
CA ARG A 538 -21.72 -18.17 9.71
C ARG A 538 -21.59 -18.41 8.21
N PHE A 539 -20.73 -19.35 7.84
CA PHE A 539 -20.63 -19.89 6.49
C PHE A 539 -20.99 -21.36 6.56
N PHE A 540 -21.86 -21.85 5.67
CA PHE A 540 -22.21 -23.27 5.62
C PHE A 540 -21.46 -23.91 4.46
N VAL A 541 -20.54 -24.83 4.73
CA VAL A 541 -19.81 -25.61 3.71
C VAL A 541 -20.71 -26.74 3.22
N GLY A 542 -20.91 -26.83 1.91
CA GLY A 542 -21.82 -27.80 1.26
C GLY A 542 -21.21 -29.19 1.03
N ASP A 543 -19.93 -29.23 0.67
CA ASP A 543 -19.12 -30.43 0.45
C ASP A 543 -17.61 -30.10 0.58
N ASP A 544 -16.73 -31.10 0.50
CA ASP A 544 -15.28 -30.96 0.71
C ASP A 544 -14.46 -30.88 -0.60
N HIS A 545 -15.07 -30.70 -1.77
CA HIS A 545 -14.36 -30.67 -3.06
C HIS A 545 -13.81 -29.28 -3.44
N GLU A 546 -14.29 -28.21 -2.81
CA GLU A 546 -13.81 -26.84 -3.02
C GLU A 546 -13.15 -26.30 -1.74
N GLN A 547 -11.89 -25.88 -1.87
CA GLN A 547 -11.08 -25.29 -0.79
C GLN A 547 -11.84 -24.17 -0.07
N LEU A 548 -11.97 -24.29 1.26
CA LEU A 548 -12.42 -23.17 2.09
C LEU A 548 -11.26 -22.20 2.27
N LYS A 549 -11.45 -20.96 1.81
CA LYS A 549 -10.56 -19.84 2.11
C LYS A 549 -11.35 -18.74 2.81
N ILE A 550 -10.76 -18.20 3.86
CA ILE A 550 -11.30 -17.10 4.67
C ILE A 550 -10.21 -16.04 4.74
N THR A 551 -10.47 -14.84 4.22
CA THR A 551 -9.50 -13.74 4.14
C THR A 551 -10.04 -12.51 4.88
N LEU A 552 -9.36 -12.09 5.94
CA LEU A 552 -9.58 -10.86 6.68
C LEU A 552 -8.53 -9.82 6.28
N VAL A 553 -8.98 -8.62 5.90
CA VAL A 553 -8.10 -7.46 5.64
C VAL A 553 -8.65 -6.24 6.35
N TRP A 554 -7.78 -5.40 6.91
CA TRP A 554 -8.15 -4.06 7.36
C TRP A 554 -7.18 -2.99 6.89
N THR A 555 -7.71 -1.78 6.72
CA THR A 555 -6.92 -0.57 6.48
C THR A 555 -6.52 -0.01 7.83
N ASP A 556 -5.28 -0.23 8.24
CA ASP A 556 -4.73 0.17 9.54
C ASP A 556 -4.38 1.67 9.53
N PRO A 557 -4.63 2.47 10.59
CA PRO A 557 -4.29 3.89 10.55
C PRO A 557 -2.76 4.08 10.46
N PRO A 558 -2.27 5.17 9.85
CA PRO A 558 -0.83 5.42 9.75
C PRO A 558 -0.14 5.44 11.14
N ALA A 559 1.11 4.98 11.15
CA ALA A 559 2.06 5.24 12.24
C ALA A 559 2.93 6.47 11.89
N ALA A 560 3.77 6.90 12.82
CA ALA A 560 4.75 7.95 12.54
C ALA A 560 5.82 7.49 11.53
N GLU A 561 6.46 8.47 10.91
CA GLU A 561 7.63 8.30 10.05
C GLU A 561 8.74 7.54 10.83
N SER A 562 9.43 6.59 10.18
CA SER A 562 10.49 5.74 10.78
C SER A 562 10.05 4.73 11.85
N ALA A 563 8.74 4.50 12.08
CA ALA A 563 8.29 3.53 13.08
C ALA A 563 8.76 2.09 12.77
N THR A 564 9.61 1.51 13.62
CA THR A 564 10.13 0.13 13.47
C THR A 564 9.10 -0.97 13.76
N GLN A 565 7.92 -0.60 14.27
CA GLN A 565 6.73 -1.43 14.35
C GLN A 565 5.52 -0.53 13.99
N PRO A 566 5.17 -0.43 12.70
CA PRO A 566 4.13 0.49 12.24
C PRO A 566 2.70 -0.03 12.47
N THR A 567 2.49 -1.31 12.75
CA THR A 567 1.15 -1.88 13.02
C THR A 567 0.53 -1.25 14.27
N LYS A 568 -0.69 -0.72 14.14
CA LYS A 568 -1.34 0.12 15.16
C LYS A 568 -2.61 -0.52 15.72
N ASN A 569 -3.54 -0.91 14.86
CA ASN A 569 -4.71 -1.70 15.19
C ASN A 569 -4.48 -3.16 14.80
N VAL A 570 -4.78 -4.06 15.72
CA VAL A 570 -4.61 -5.50 15.59
C VAL A 570 -5.98 -6.16 15.70
N LEU A 571 -6.52 -6.59 14.55
CA LEU A 571 -7.63 -7.53 14.53
C LEU A 571 -7.11 -8.98 14.59
N LYS A 572 -7.98 -9.92 14.95
CA LYS A 572 -7.71 -11.36 14.95
C LYS A 572 -8.82 -12.11 14.26
N LEU A 573 -8.45 -12.97 13.32
CA LEU A 573 -9.31 -13.97 12.68
C LEU A 573 -9.25 -15.31 13.45
N GLU A 574 -10.42 -15.85 13.82
CA GLU A 574 -10.57 -17.22 14.31
C GLU A 574 -11.75 -17.88 13.59
N ALA A 575 -11.57 -19.10 13.09
CA ALA A 575 -12.66 -19.90 12.52
C ALA A 575 -12.83 -21.21 13.29
N ARG A 576 -14.06 -21.73 13.30
CA ARG A 576 -14.39 -23.04 13.84
C ARG A 576 -15.29 -23.80 12.87
N ASP A 577 -15.00 -25.08 12.68
CA ASP A 577 -15.81 -25.98 11.86
C ASP A 577 -17.06 -26.47 12.62
N ALA A 578 -17.81 -27.40 12.02
CA ALA A 578 -19.00 -27.98 12.64
C ALA A 578 -18.70 -29.01 13.76
N LEU A 579 -17.45 -29.46 13.91
CA LEU A 579 -16.99 -30.27 15.04
C LEU A 579 -16.45 -29.43 16.21
N GLY A 580 -16.20 -28.13 15.99
CA GLY A 580 -15.61 -27.19 16.94
C GLY A 580 -14.08 -27.08 16.85
N ILE A 581 -13.45 -27.77 15.90
CA ILE A 581 -12.02 -27.66 15.56
C ILE A 581 -11.72 -26.21 15.21
N ARG A 582 -10.64 -25.69 15.77
CA ARG A 582 -10.26 -24.27 15.74
C ARG A 582 -9.18 -24.03 14.70
N TYR A 583 -9.27 -22.91 14.00
CA TYR A 583 -8.27 -22.41 13.05
C TYR A 583 -7.99 -20.94 13.37
N LEU A 584 -6.72 -20.52 13.28
CA LEU A 584 -6.28 -19.13 13.49
C LEU A 584 -5.82 -18.51 12.17
N GLY A 585 -6.10 -17.21 12.01
CA GLY A 585 -5.48 -16.42 10.94
C GLY A 585 -3.96 -16.55 10.97
N ASN A 586 -3.38 -16.93 9.82
CA ASN A 586 -1.95 -17.10 9.58
C ASN A 586 -1.23 -18.23 10.35
N ASP A 587 -1.93 -19.10 11.07
CA ASP A 587 -1.33 -20.35 11.62
C ASP A 587 -1.32 -21.46 10.55
N PHE A 588 -0.29 -21.48 9.72
CA PHE A 588 -0.11 -22.43 8.60
C PHE A 588 0.89 -23.54 8.89
N ASP A 589 0.58 -24.75 8.44
CA ASP A 589 1.62 -25.70 8.06
C ASP A 589 2.19 -25.23 6.71
N THR A 590 3.37 -24.61 6.77
CA THR A 590 4.03 -24.03 5.61
C THR A 590 4.67 -25.05 4.66
N THR A 591 4.62 -26.34 4.99
CA THR A 591 5.00 -27.45 4.10
C THR A 591 3.79 -27.96 3.33
N ALA A 592 2.62 -28.04 3.98
CA ALA A 592 1.36 -28.44 3.36
C ALA A 592 0.64 -27.29 2.63
N GLY A 593 0.93 -26.03 3.00
CA GLY A 593 0.29 -24.83 2.41
C GLY A 593 -1.11 -24.52 2.95
N VAL A 594 -1.52 -25.15 4.05
CA VAL A 594 -2.86 -25.04 4.65
C VAL A 594 -2.79 -24.65 6.14
N SER A 595 -3.90 -24.16 6.68
CA SER A 595 -3.98 -23.76 8.09
C SER A 595 -4.04 -24.96 9.04
N ARG A 596 -3.40 -24.83 10.20
CA ARG A 596 -3.29 -25.92 11.19
C ARG A 596 -4.60 -26.16 11.94
N GLU A 597 -5.01 -27.41 12.00
CA GLU A 597 -6.15 -27.85 12.80
C GLU A 597 -5.86 -27.71 14.31
N GLY A 598 -6.87 -27.31 15.08
CA GLY A 598 -6.75 -27.00 16.51
C GLY A 598 -6.09 -25.65 16.81
N ALA A 599 -5.47 -25.01 15.81
CA ALA A 599 -4.74 -23.75 15.92
C ALA A 599 -3.69 -23.74 17.07
N PRO A 600 -2.65 -24.60 16.99
CA PRO A 600 -1.59 -24.73 18.00
C PRO A 600 -0.60 -23.55 18.01
N GLY A 601 -0.59 -22.70 16.98
CA GLY A 601 0.20 -21.48 16.93
C GLY A 601 -0.34 -20.35 17.82
N THR A 602 0.45 -19.28 17.93
CA THR A 602 -0.03 -18.02 18.52
C THR A 602 -0.82 -17.21 17.50
N PRO A 603 -1.81 -16.39 17.91
CA PRO A 603 -2.47 -15.46 17.00
C PRO A 603 -1.47 -14.51 16.33
N ASP A 604 -1.66 -14.22 15.05
CA ASP A 604 -0.95 -13.13 14.38
C ASP A 604 -1.40 -11.79 14.98
N LEU A 605 -0.43 -10.97 15.41
CA LEU A 605 -0.63 -9.66 16.01
C LEU A 605 0.04 -8.52 15.21
N LEU A 606 0.49 -8.81 13.98
CA LEU A 606 1.40 -7.97 13.20
C LEU A 606 0.87 -7.66 11.80
N ASN A 607 0.30 -8.64 11.10
CA ASN A 607 -0.19 -8.48 9.73
C ASN A 607 -1.65 -8.00 9.70
N ASN A 608 -1.92 -6.92 8.95
CA ASN A 608 -3.28 -6.46 8.64
C ASN A 608 -3.98 -7.25 7.51
N VAL A 609 -3.42 -8.42 7.18
CA VAL A 609 -3.97 -9.46 6.32
C VAL A 609 -3.86 -10.77 7.08
N GLN A 610 -5.00 -11.42 7.33
CA GLN A 610 -5.04 -12.73 7.98
C GLN A 610 -5.89 -13.71 7.14
N MET A 611 -5.33 -14.86 6.82
CA MET A 611 -5.98 -15.89 6.02
C MET A 611 -6.11 -17.21 6.80
N ILE A 612 -7.17 -17.96 6.52
CA ILE A 612 -7.32 -19.38 6.83
C ILE A 612 -7.60 -20.12 5.53
N VAL A 613 -6.92 -21.24 5.28
CA VAL A 613 -7.05 -22.11 4.09
C VAL A 613 -7.23 -23.55 4.55
N VAL A 614 -8.27 -24.23 4.06
CA VAL A 614 -8.52 -25.66 4.33
C VAL A 614 -8.95 -26.33 3.01
N ASP A 615 -8.12 -27.23 2.49
CA ASP A 615 -8.32 -27.85 1.17
C ASP A 615 -9.52 -28.79 1.10
N ARG A 616 -9.84 -29.46 2.21
CA ARG A 616 -11.03 -30.31 2.38
C ARG A 616 -11.80 -29.90 3.64
N PRO A 617 -12.62 -28.85 3.56
CA PRO A 617 -13.32 -28.33 4.73
C PRO A 617 -14.41 -29.30 5.20
N PHE A 618 -14.51 -29.49 6.52
CA PHE A 618 -15.58 -30.30 7.10
C PHE A 618 -16.96 -29.71 6.75
N THR A 619 -17.85 -30.53 6.18
CA THR A 619 -19.19 -30.14 5.75
C THR A 619 -20.06 -29.64 6.91
N GLY A 620 -20.78 -28.54 6.71
CA GLY A 620 -21.72 -27.99 7.69
C GLY A 620 -21.44 -26.55 8.12
N PRO A 621 -21.99 -26.09 9.26
CA PRO A 621 -21.89 -24.70 9.70
C PRO A 621 -20.52 -24.37 10.32
N TRP A 622 -19.72 -23.57 9.63
CA TRP A 622 -18.55 -22.91 10.17
C TRP A 622 -18.93 -21.58 10.85
N THR A 623 -18.29 -21.27 11.97
CA THR A 623 -18.42 -19.99 12.68
C THR A 623 -17.10 -19.23 12.59
N ILE A 624 -17.14 -18.05 11.97
CA ILE A 624 -15.97 -17.23 11.64
C ILE A 624 -16.07 -15.95 12.46
N THR A 625 -15.06 -15.67 13.29
CA THR A 625 -15.09 -14.57 14.26
C THR A 625 -13.92 -13.62 14.03
N VAL A 626 -14.23 -12.33 13.94
CA VAL A 626 -13.26 -11.23 13.90
C VAL A 626 -13.29 -10.51 15.24
N SER A 627 -12.12 -10.28 15.84
CA SER A 627 -11.99 -9.63 17.17
C SER A 627 -11.01 -8.45 17.13
N GLY A 628 -11.35 -7.34 17.78
CA GLY A 628 -10.42 -6.23 18.03
C GLY A 628 -9.50 -6.55 19.20
N THR A 629 -8.27 -7.00 18.92
CA THR A 629 -7.30 -7.39 19.95
C THR A 629 -6.63 -6.16 20.55
N VAL A 630 -6.19 -5.23 19.69
CA VAL A 630 -5.74 -3.88 20.03
C VAL A 630 -6.42 -2.93 19.04
N VAL A 631 -7.18 -1.94 19.50
CA VAL A 631 -7.78 -0.94 18.61
C VAL A 631 -7.79 0.44 19.29
N PHE A 632 -7.25 1.43 18.58
CA PHE A 632 -7.38 2.85 18.89
C PHE A 632 -8.61 3.41 18.15
N GLY A 633 -9.62 3.86 18.89
CA GLY A 633 -10.92 4.26 18.33
C GLY A 633 -11.69 3.05 17.80
N LYS A 634 -12.03 3.08 16.51
CA LYS A 634 -12.71 1.99 15.78
C LYS A 634 -11.90 1.54 14.56
N GLN A 635 -11.94 0.24 14.27
CA GLN A 635 -11.31 -0.36 13.09
C GLN A 635 -12.34 -1.09 12.22
N GLY A 636 -12.54 -0.60 11.00
CA GLY A 636 -13.27 -1.26 9.93
C GLY A 636 -12.44 -2.38 9.30
N TYR A 637 -13.09 -3.32 8.61
CA TYR A 637 -12.44 -4.46 7.98
C TYR A 637 -13.31 -5.06 6.88
N ALA A 638 -12.68 -5.78 5.97
CA ALA A 638 -13.35 -6.67 5.03
C ALA A 638 -13.05 -8.13 5.36
N LEU A 639 -14.09 -8.95 5.42
CA LEU A 639 -14.01 -10.40 5.51
C LEU A 639 -14.59 -11.01 4.23
N VAL A 640 -13.78 -11.80 3.54
CA VAL A 640 -14.13 -12.56 2.33
C VAL A 640 -14.05 -14.04 2.66
N VAL A 641 -15.05 -14.82 2.24
CA VAL A 641 -15.09 -16.28 2.44
C VAL A 641 -15.54 -16.96 1.17
N THR A 642 -14.81 -17.99 0.75
CA THR A 642 -15.14 -18.85 -0.40
C THR A 642 -15.03 -20.32 -0.03
N GLY A 643 -15.99 -21.12 -0.48
CA GLY A 643 -16.02 -22.58 -0.34
C GLY A 643 -17.30 -23.12 -1.02
N ALA A 644 -17.50 -24.43 -1.02
CA ALA A 644 -18.73 -25.06 -1.54
C ALA A 644 -19.98 -24.57 -0.80
#